data_AF-A0A210PWT7-F1
#
_entry.id   AF-A0A210PWT7-F1
#
_cell.length_a   1.000
_cell.length_b   1.000
_cell.length_c   1.000
_cell.angle_alpha   90.00
_cell.angle_beta   90.00
_cell.angle_gamma   90.00
#
_symmetry.space_group_name_H-M   'P 1'
#
loop_
_entity.id
_entity.type
_entity.pdbx_description
1 polymer ?
#
loop_
_entity_poly.entity_id
_entity_poly.type
_entity_poly.pdbx_seq_one_letter_code
_entity_poly.pdbx_strand_id
1 'polypeptide(L)'
;MGKKQTQKSVTRRSSHAQEKHTRKRDDGSSSREKSKKLSKSRTSGCTADDRNYMADLFPRKSVWIVFVITLCIRLRYVSKGENWWILHPDEIFQSVEVAHSELYGYGFRPYEYMPPLDGANTTTSVGRLQENMLGMYSLRSFLYPKLLAAALYVATLCGYTGSPMLFWKMFHTFVTSCLPIAVYTFTKSLYQSRDVAVLASVLSSTSVFLYVLGTHTLVNSFVSPFLFWSLVPLINLLVNKSESQNRVRTPKPEVKASISDTAGVTFKSKEISNKDKSTGDQEVDVENLQPEVEYYDECRKAEQKTMETHTVGEIVPPKNGNVECETTESTNCISNGGIAKPLTETTNGLYPYTTLPSSGNRLTKGIIYEIMHHCKEQSRLTMPYFKYRQNTFMSGDRKHVTYLEDTLICYDSPGIIEHQMGVDFNHNSSDLHKPNYEIPQQRNDTKVSEIENVAERISKSCSIVNDSNKTQENIGSQHHESSSIDKNICKGDCQSTNEIIGQSRPMPDIYDKNAMNGRQIHSPNERNEAPLEKELVQTVSADDRDCDVDSSRTSLFVNFKMTYLFSGFTLAMCIYIRADLLVFIAFLVLPYGRRMCDCNLLTSLPVLLYCIGLMAGLSFGIFDDCYSYRSLVISPWQWVNFNVIRDRSAIFFGTKHWSFYIRALFTKDEVMSACLVVSALTFTAMKCKKIRDHERFMTVNVRLFISLLAFFITHSLNSHKEVRFLHDFIVLLLTFYASFIVILIKTCKEYLIQNNLSQLSHSIEVAFVVYLCSSQWRYFPGPTSGWAYRGLLNTNHVNVCLDFLRQQNDVTGVFVDTSIHETGAFSTLHKNVPLIALIHKEFYEFEADSRLSLKSALSYLSRTNNLSLSVLTQVSDFISVYNTPYLLKTLINKPVYNYLVMSTDRAFIEVGFREVYRIGDMRILKRSFISEDEVKLKAIASRIQLGPNCKILNYEANWLLTFGQYDKAISKLSYSLELDKTNLQAHQLLMEVRRRQGDVTGARVVYKMCGQYHGHRSCTSRPGRITIHEEYNLNVDL
;
A
#
# COMPACT_ATOMS: atom_id res chain seq x y z
N MET A 1 56.68 11.51 38.22
CA MET A 1 57.07 10.08 38.07
C MET A 1 56.54 9.63 36.71
N GLY A 2 57.22 8.88 35.82
CA GLY A 2 58.63 8.44 35.76
C GLY A 2 59.03 8.20 34.27
N LYS A 3 60.33 8.16 33.94
CA LYS A 3 60.86 8.08 32.56
C LYS A 3 61.40 6.69 32.18
N LYS A 4 61.35 6.35 30.88
CA LYS A 4 62.26 5.47 30.09
C LYS A 4 61.80 5.49 28.61
N GLN A 5 62.58 5.51 27.50
CA GLN A 5 63.99 5.15 27.17
C GLN A 5 64.29 3.63 27.31
N THR A 6 64.97 2.92 26.39
CA THR A 6 65.89 3.33 25.29
C THR A 6 66.20 2.19 24.30
N GLN A 7 66.47 2.53 23.02
CA GLN A 7 67.57 2.04 22.14
C GLN A 7 67.83 0.55 21.77
N LYS A 8 68.57 0.39 20.65
CA LYS A 8 69.43 -0.74 20.20
C LYS A 8 68.75 -2.03 19.66
N SER A 9 69.40 -2.90 18.87
CA SER A 9 70.27 -2.78 17.65
C SER A 9 71.02 -4.10 17.42
N VAL A 10 71.02 -4.68 16.20
CA VAL A 10 71.98 -5.74 15.80
C VAL A 10 72.39 -5.55 14.33
N THR A 11 73.64 -5.88 13.97
CA THR A 11 74.18 -5.75 12.61
C THR A 11 75.30 -6.77 12.35
N ARG A 12 75.25 -7.52 11.24
CA ARG A 12 76.38 -8.20 10.52
C ARG A 12 75.82 -8.95 9.28
N ARG A 13 76.42 -8.82 8.08
CA ARG A 13 77.53 -9.61 7.46
C ARG A 13 77.20 -11.11 7.27
N SER A 14 77.59 -11.81 6.20
CA SER A 14 78.28 -11.53 4.89
C SER A 14 78.20 -12.82 4.05
N SER A 15 78.19 -12.85 2.70
CA SER A 15 79.34 -12.72 1.77
C SER A 15 78.81 -12.64 0.31
N HIS A 16 79.39 -11.90 -0.65
CA HIS A 16 80.69 -12.09 -1.33
C HIS A 16 80.80 -13.35 -2.23
N ALA A 17 80.69 -13.13 -3.55
CA ALA A 17 81.27 -13.90 -4.66
C ALA A 17 81.47 -12.94 -5.86
N GLN A 18 82.41 -13.22 -6.77
CA GLN A 18 82.75 -12.34 -7.91
C GLN A 18 82.93 -13.14 -9.20
N GLU A 19 82.40 -12.62 -10.32
CA GLU A 19 82.99 -12.68 -11.68
C GLU A 19 82.15 -11.72 -12.56
N LYS A 20 82.66 -10.75 -13.32
CA LYS A 20 83.71 -10.74 -14.36
C LYS A 20 83.43 -11.68 -15.54
N HIS A 21 82.93 -11.12 -16.65
CA HIS A 21 83.80 -10.96 -17.82
C HIS A 21 83.33 -9.82 -18.75
N THR A 22 84.21 -9.38 -19.66
CA THR A 22 84.05 -8.15 -20.45
C THR A 22 84.15 -8.37 -21.95
N ARG A 23 83.40 -7.56 -22.72
CA ARG A 23 83.64 -7.11 -24.10
C ARG A 23 83.94 -8.17 -25.18
N LYS A 24 83.18 -8.08 -26.28
CA LYS A 24 83.78 -7.65 -27.56
C LYS A 24 82.76 -6.97 -28.49
N ARG A 25 83.22 -5.98 -29.26
CA ARG A 25 82.72 -5.73 -30.63
C ARG A 25 83.50 -6.66 -31.56
N ASP A 26 82.98 -6.90 -32.75
CA ASP A 26 83.76 -6.79 -34.00
C ASP A 26 82.76 -6.50 -35.14
N ASP A 27 83.18 -5.72 -36.14
CA ASP A 27 82.38 -5.36 -37.32
C ASP A 27 82.55 -6.40 -38.44
N GLY A 28 81.53 -6.60 -39.29
CA GLY A 28 81.59 -7.57 -40.39
C GLY A 28 80.51 -7.34 -41.44
N SER A 29 80.91 -7.22 -42.72
CA SER A 29 80.04 -6.78 -43.81
C SER A 29 79.82 -7.85 -44.90
N SER A 30 78.80 -7.60 -45.73
CA SER A 30 78.62 -8.16 -47.08
C SER A 30 78.36 -9.67 -47.24
N SER A 31 77.16 -9.99 -47.72
CA SER A 31 77.04 -10.61 -49.06
C SER A 31 75.59 -10.57 -49.58
N ARG A 32 75.44 -10.51 -50.90
CA ARG A 32 74.17 -10.76 -51.62
C ARG A 32 74.03 -12.25 -51.86
N GLU A 33 72.79 -12.77 -51.90
CA GLU A 33 72.21 -13.27 -53.17
C GLU A 33 70.72 -13.62 -53.05
N LYS A 34 70.10 -13.78 -54.22
CA LYS A 34 68.67 -13.91 -54.47
C LYS A 34 68.01 -15.11 -53.76
N SER A 35 66.75 -14.93 -53.35
CA SER A 35 65.72 -15.94 -53.63
C SER A 35 64.43 -15.25 -54.09
N LYS A 36 63.73 -15.86 -55.04
CA LYS A 36 62.48 -15.36 -55.66
C LYS A 36 61.31 -16.26 -55.25
N LYS A 37 60.11 -15.66 -55.20
CA LYS A 37 58.81 -16.35 -55.20
C LYS A 37 58.63 -17.44 -54.11
N LEU A 38 57.89 -17.09 -53.05
CA LEU A 38 56.74 -17.93 -52.70
C LEU A 38 55.54 -17.10 -52.26
N SER A 39 54.60 -16.94 -53.16
CA SER A 39 53.30 -16.34 -52.88
C SER A 39 52.42 -17.35 -52.15
N LYS A 40 52.07 -17.08 -50.89
CA LYS A 40 50.82 -17.62 -50.34
C LYS A 40 50.13 -16.57 -49.49
N SER A 41 49.06 -16.02 -50.06
CA SER A 41 48.12 -15.16 -49.34
C SER A 41 47.64 -15.92 -48.10
N ARG A 42 48.09 -15.49 -46.92
CA ARG A 42 47.53 -15.95 -45.65
C ARG A 42 46.49 -14.92 -45.20
N THR A 43 45.44 -14.77 -46.02
CA THR A 43 44.13 -14.32 -45.56
C THR A 43 43.65 -15.35 -44.53
N SER A 44 44.11 -15.20 -43.30
CA SER A 44 43.52 -15.83 -42.13
C SER A 44 42.10 -15.32 -42.05
N GLY A 45 41.14 -16.11 -42.54
CA GLY A 45 39.74 -15.83 -42.32
C GLY A 45 39.53 -15.81 -40.82
N CYS A 46 39.19 -14.65 -40.26
CA CYS A 46 38.72 -14.54 -38.89
C CYS A 46 37.39 -15.28 -38.82
N THR A 47 37.46 -16.58 -38.53
CA THR A 47 36.32 -17.47 -38.36
C THR A 47 35.38 -16.87 -37.33
N ALA A 48 34.08 -16.87 -37.62
CA ALA A 48 33.11 -16.12 -36.83
C ALA A 48 33.05 -16.55 -35.34
N ASP A 49 33.59 -17.73 -35.01
CA ASP A 49 33.74 -18.28 -33.67
C ASP A 49 34.57 -17.45 -32.69
N ASP A 50 35.50 -16.59 -33.14
CA ASP A 50 36.27 -15.75 -32.19
C ASP A 50 35.36 -14.78 -31.41
N ARG A 51 34.12 -14.53 -31.88
CA ARG A 51 33.10 -13.79 -31.12
C ARG A 51 32.45 -14.58 -29.98
N ASN A 52 32.69 -15.88 -29.85
CA ASN A 52 32.24 -16.69 -28.71
C ASN A 52 33.12 -16.51 -27.45
N TYR A 53 34.29 -15.87 -27.54
CA TYR A 53 35.22 -15.72 -26.40
C TYR A 53 34.76 -14.74 -25.30
N MET A 54 33.75 -13.91 -25.54
CA MET A 54 33.11 -13.11 -24.49
C MET A 54 32.14 -13.98 -23.68
N ALA A 55 32.71 -14.90 -22.90
CA ALA A 55 31.99 -15.72 -21.94
C ALA A 55 31.11 -14.84 -21.04
N ASP A 56 29.84 -15.23 -20.87
CA ASP A 56 28.88 -14.51 -20.03
C ASP A 56 29.45 -14.32 -18.61
N LEU A 57 29.25 -13.15 -18.01
CA LEU A 57 29.66 -12.89 -16.62
C LEU A 57 28.97 -13.83 -15.63
N PHE A 58 27.70 -14.16 -15.90
CA PHE A 58 26.86 -14.88 -14.96
C PHE A 58 26.36 -16.23 -15.50
N PRO A 59 26.51 -17.34 -14.74
CA PRO A 59 25.94 -18.63 -15.07
C PRO A 59 24.44 -18.59 -15.38
N ARG A 60 23.97 -19.45 -16.30
CA ARG A 60 22.54 -19.52 -16.68
C ARG A 60 21.59 -19.80 -15.51
N LYS A 61 22.08 -20.41 -14.43
CA LYS A 61 21.31 -20.73 -13.21
C LYS A 61 21.20 -19.57 -12.21
N SER A 62 21.96 -18.47 -12.37
CA SER A 62 22.04 -17.40 -11.36
C SER A 62 20.70 -16.75 -11.03
N VAL A 63 19.80 -16.55 -12.00
CA VAL A 63 18.45 -16.00 -11.75
C VAL A 63 17.62 -16.87 -10.80
N TRP A 64 17.75 -18.19 -10.89
CA TRP A 64 17.04 -19.12 -9.99
C TRP A 64 17.64 -19.13 -8.58
N ILE A 65 18.96 -18.98 -8.47
CA ILE A 65 19.64 -18.84 -7.18
C ILE A 65 19.20 -17.53 -6.49
N VAL A 66 19.18 -16.42 -7.24
CA VAL A 66 18.68 -15.12 -6.76
C VAL A 66 17.22 -15.24 -6.30
N PHE A 67 16.35 -15.86 -7.09
CA PHE A 67 14.95 -16.10 -6.73
C PHE A 67 14.80 -16.89 -5.42
N VAL A 68 15.43 -18.06 -5.31
CA VAL A 68 15.32 -18.91 -4.12
C VAL A 68 15.86 -18.20 -2.87
N ILE A 69 17.00 -17.52 -2.97
CA ILE A 69 17.55 -16.73 -1.85
C ILE A 69 16.58 -15.61 -1.45
N THR A 70 16.03 -14.86 -2.42
CA THR A 70 15.05 -13.79 -2.18
C THR A 70 13.83 -14.34 -1.44
N LEU A 71 13.26 -15.44 -1.95
CA LEU A 71 12.07 -16.08 -1.40
C LEU A 71 12.30 -16.59 0.03
N CYS A 72 13.40 -17.32 0.26
CA CYS A 72 13.72 -17.86 1.58
C CYS A 72 13.98 -16.75 2.62
N ILE A 73 14.68 -15.68 2.24
CA ILE A 73 14.92 -14.54 3.14
C ILE A 73 13.61 -13.80 3.45
N ARG A 74 12.81 -13.47 2.42
CA ARG A 74 11.55 -12.75 2.59
C ARG A 74 10.51 -13.53 3.39
N LEU A 75 10.31 -14.82 3.09
CA LEU A 75 9.40 -15.67 3.88
C LEU A 75 9.88 -15.79 5.33
N ARG A 76 11.15 -16.12 5.58
CA ARG A 76 11.71 -16.22 6.95
C ARG A 76 11.53 -14.91 7.75
N TYR A 77 11.67 -13.77 7.08
CA TYR A 77 11.48 -12.45 7.68
C TYR A 77 10.00 -12.19 8.02
N VAL A 78 9.08 -12.39 7.07
CA VAL A 78 7.63 -12.13 7.27
C VAL A 78 6.96 -13.15 8.20
N SER A 79 7.47 -14.38 8.31
CA SER A 79 6.97 -15.38 9.27
C SER A 79 7.21 -15.02 10.74
N LYS A 80 8.13 -14.10 11.06
CA LYS A 80 8.32 -13.59 12.43
C LYS A 80 7.21 -12.61 12.81
N GLY A 81 6.62 -12.79 14.00
CA GLY A 81 5.65 -11.86 14.59
C GLY A 81 6.11 -10.40 14.53
N GLU A 82 7.37 -10.15 14.91
CA GLU A 82 8.08 -8.85 14.83
C GLU A 82 7.85 -8.05 13.53
N ASN A 83 7.63 -8.74 12.39
CA ASN A 83 7.53 -8.15 11.06
C ASN A 83 6.10 -8.20 10.50
N TRP A 84 5.08 -8.38 11.36
CA TRP A 84 3.68 -8.43 10.93
C TRP A 84 3.09 -7.06 10.59
N TRP A 85 3.72 -5.96 11.04
CA TRP A 85 3.41 -4.58 10.62
C TRP A 85 3.35 -4.41 9.10
N ILE A 86 2.56 -3.43 8.63
CA ILE A 86 2.44 -3.03 7.22
C ILE A 86 2.86 -1.56 7.13
N LEU A 87 3.57 -1.18 6.07
CA LEU A 87 4.23 0.12 5.96
C LEU A 87 3.22 1.27 5.95
N HIS A 88 2.08 1.04 5.30
CA HIS A 88 0.96 1.98 5.27
C HIS A 88 -0.28 1.29 5.86
N PRO A 89 -0.72 1.69 7.07
CA PRO A 89 -1.94 1.23 7.72
C PRO A 89 -3.20 1.15 6.85
N ASP A 90 -3.34 2.01 5.83
CA ASP A 90 -4.51 2.02 4.94
C ASP A 90 -4.67 0.72 4.14
N GLU A 91 -3.57 0.04 3.79
CA GLU A 91 -3.60 -1.20 3.00
C GLU A 91 -4.23 -2.39 3.73
N ILE A 92 -4.26 -2.38 5.06
CA ILE A 92 -5.02 -3.36 5.86
C ILE A 92 -6.51 -3.22 5.51
N PHE A 93 -7.03 -2.00 5.61
CA PHE A 93 -8.44 -1.70 5.40
C PHE A 93 -8.84 -1.73 3.93
N GLN A 94 -7.89 -1.45 3.03
CA GLN A 94 -8.08 -1.44 1.58
C GLN A 94 -7.82 -2.80 0.88
N SER A 95 -7.41 -3.85 1.62
CA SER A 95 -7.12 -5.16 1.03
C SER A 95 -7.40 -6.33 1.97
N VAL A 96 -6.82 -6.32 3.16
CA VAL A 96 -6.86 -7.47 4.10
C VAL A 96 -8.25 -7.62 4.73
N GLU A 97 -8.80 -6.54 5.30
CA GLU A 97 -10.16 -6.51 5.87
C GLU A 97 -11.25 -6.74 4.80
N VAL A 98 -11.01 -6.26 3.57
CA VAL A 98 -11.92 -6.50 2.45
C VAL A 98 -11.92 -7.99 2.09
N ALA A 99 -10.75 -8.62 1.94
CA ALA A 99 -10.63 -10.06 1.71
C ALA A 99 -11.24 -10.89 2.85
N HIS A 100 -11.08 -10.44 4.10
CA HIS A 100 -11.70 -11.07 5.28
C HIS A 100 -13.23 -10.97 5.25
N SER A 101 -13.77 -9.78 4.98
CA SER A 101 -15.22 -9.57 4.91
C SER A 101 -15.87 -10.29 3.73
N GLU A 102 -15.18 -10.41 2.59
CA GLU A 102 -15.64 -11.20 1.44
C GLU A 102 -15.62 -12.72 1.70
N LEU A 103 -14.65 -13.23 2.49
CA LEU A 103 -14.52 -14.67 2.77
C LEU A 103 -15.38 -15.17 3.94
N TYR A 104 -15.42 -14.40 5.03
CA TYR A 104 -16.04 -14.81 6.30
C TYR A 104 -17.38 -14.13 6.59
N GLY A 105 -17.80 -13.18 5.76
CA GLY A 105 -19.06 -12.47 5.94
C GLY A 105 -19.05 -11.39 7.01
N TYR A 106 -17.90 -11.07 7.61
CA TYR A 106 -17.75 -9.98 8.58
C TYR A 106 -16.34 -9.37 8.54
N GLY A 107 -16.22 -8.09 8.89
CA GLY A 107 -14.97 -7.34 8.88
C GLY A 107 -15.22 -5.84 8.72
N PHE A 108 -14.16 -5.05 8.55
CA PHE A 108 -14.30 -3.66 8.11
C PHE A 108 -14.49 -3.55 6.59
N ARG A 109 -15.26 -2.55 6.16
CA ARG A 109 -15.31 -2.08 4.77
C ARG A 109 -15.19 -0.55 4.76
N PRO A 110 -14.06 0.01 4.27
CA PRO A 110 -13.89 1.46 4.20
C PRO A 110 -14.63 2.03 2.98
N TYR A 111 -14.71 3.35 2.91
CA TYR A 111 -15.51 4.05 1.91
C TYR A 111 -15.12 3.74 0.46
N GLU A 112 -13.84 3.38 0.18
CA GLU A 112 -13.39 2.99 -1.16
C GLU A 112 -14.11 1.74 -1.70
N TYR A 113 -14.60 0.88 -0.82
CA TYR A 113 -15.30 -0.37 -1.14
C TYR A 113 -16.81 -0.30 -0.86
N MET A 114 -17.33 0.89 -0.58
CA MET A 114 -18.75 1.15 -0.41
C MET A 114 -19.38 1.69 -1.72
N PRO A 115 -20.56 1.20 -2.14
CA PRO A 115 -21.23 1.65 -3.36
C PRO A 115 -21.73 3.10 -3.26
N PRO A 116 -22.04 3.75 -4.40
CA PRO A 116 -22.78 5.01 -4.39
C PRO A 116 -24.13 4.85 -3.68
N LEU A 117 -24.71 5.95 -3.21
CA LEU A 117 -25.99 5.93 -2.50
C LEU A 117 -27.18 5.79 -3.44
N ASP A 118 -27.72 4.58 -3.55
CA ASP A 118 -29.05 4.33 -4.11
C ASP A 118 -30.11 5.08 -3.27
N GLY A 119 -30.66 6.16 -3.83
CA GLY A 119 -31.47 7.17 -3.11
C GLY A 119 -32.82 6.70 -2.54
N ALA A 120 -33.08 5.39 -2.48
CA ALA A 120 -34.32 4.80 -1.98
C ALA A 120 -34.32 4.52 -0.46
N ASN A 121 -33.14 4.43 0.20
CA ASN A 121 -33.04 4.08 1.62
C ASN A 121 -32.63 5.29 2.49
N THR A 122 -33.59 5.78 3.29
CA THR A 122 -33.57 7.10 3.92
C THR A 122 -32.84 7.20 5.27
N THR A 123 -32.23 6.13 5.77
CA THR A 123 -31.51 6.07 7.06
C THR A 123 -29.99 6.19 6.95
N THR A 124 -29.49 6.77 5.85
CA THR A 124 -28.05 6.97 5.63
C THR A 124 -27.46 8.03 6.57
N SER A 125 -26.32 7.75 7.22
CA SER A 125 -25.66 8.70 8.12
C SER A 125 -25.11 9.93 7.38
N VAL A 126 -25.00 11.06 8.08
CA VAL A 126 -24.54 12.34 7.48
C VAL A 126 -23.09 12.22 6.99
N GLY A 127 -22.25 11.46 7.72
CA GLY A 127 -20.91 11.10 7.26
C GLY A 127 -20.91 10.38 5.91
N ARG A 128 -21.79 9.38 5.70
CA ARG A 128 -21.86 8.65 4.43
C ARG A 128 -22.42 9.50 3.27
N LEU A 129 -23.35 10.43 3.56
CA LEU A 129 -23.78 11.44 2.60
C LEU A 129 -22.62 12.37 2.20
N GLN A 130 -21.79 12.80 3.16
CA GLN A 130 -20.62 13.64 2.91
C GLN A 130 -19.55 12.90 2.09
N GLU A 131 -19.26 11.65 2.40
CA GLU A 131 -18.39 10.78 1.58
C GLU A 131 -18.88 10.73 0.12
N ASN A 132 -20.18 10.48 -0.09
CA ASN A 132 -20.78 10.42 -1.43
C ASN A 132 -20.65 11.75 -2.20
N MET A 133 -20.90 12.90 -1.55
CA MET A 133 -20.72 14.23 -2.15
C MET A 133 -19.26 14.54 -2.51
N LEU A 134 -18.31 14.07 -1.71
CA LEU A 134 -16.87 14.24 -1.96
C LEU A 134 -16.33 13.35 -3.10
N GLY A 135 -17.07 12.30 -3.47
CA GLY A 135 -16.63 11.24 -4.39
C GLY A 135 -15.90 10.08 -3.71
N MET A 136 -16.01 9.97 -2.38
CA MET A 136 -15.40 8.93 -1.55
C MET A 136 -16.25 7.65 -1.55
N TYR A 137 -16.37 7.05 -2.73
CA TYR A 137 -17.02 5.77 -2.98
C TYR A 137 -16.35 5.08 -4.17
N SER A 138 -16.35 3.74 -4.19
CA SER A 138 -15.86 2.94 -5.32
C SER A 138 -14.50 3.37 -5.90
N LEU A 139 -13.51 3.58 -5.03
CA LEU A 139 -12.18 4.12 -5.39
C LEU A 139 -11.14 3.02 -5.69
N ARG A 140 -11.45 1.75 -5.45
CA ARG A 140 -10.54 0.61 -5.56
C ARG A 140 -11.29 -0.65 -5.98
N SER A 141 -10.82 -1.36 -7.00
CA SER A 141 -11.49 -2.57 -7.48
C SER A 141 -11.39 -3.73 -6.49
N PHE A 142 -12.44 -4.56 -6.43
CA PHE A 142 -12.51 -5.76 -5.58
C PHE A 142 -11.59 -6.91 -6.03
N LEU A 143 -11.05 -6.85 -7.25
CA LEU A 143 -10.20 -7.91 -7.83
C LEU A 143 -9.05 -8.37 -6.92
N TYR A 144 -8.33 -7.46 -6.28
CA TYR A 144 -7.20 -7.83 -5.40
C TYR A 144 -7.67 -8.44 -4.05
N PRO A 145 -8.61 -7.83 -3.30
CA PRO A 145 -9.27 -8.48 -2.17
C PRO A 145 -9.84 -9.88 -2.49
N LYS A 146 -10.52 -10.05 -3.62
CA LYS A 146 -11.09 -11.33 -4.03
C LYS A 146 -10.02 -12.38 -4.37
N LEU A 147 -8.89 -11.96 -4.96
CA LEU A 147 -7.75 -12.85 -5.19
C LEU A 147 -7.09 -13.31 -3.86
N LEU A 148 -6.98 -12.43 -2.87
CA LEU A 148 -6.55 -12.80 -1.52
C LEU A 148 -7.54 -13.77 -0.85
N ALA A 149 -8.85 -13.48 -0.90
CA ALA A 149 -9.90 -14.35 -0.37
C ALA A 149 -9.88 -15.74 -1.03
N ALA A 150 -9.71 -15.80 -2.36
CA ALA A 150 -9.58 -17.06 -3.12
C ALA A 150 -8.34 -17.86 -2.71
N ALA A 151 -7.19 -17.21 -2.56
CA ALA A 151 -5.96 -17.88 -2.14
C ALA A 151 -6.08 -18.51 -0.74
N LEU A 152 -6.69 -17.80 0.22
CA LEU A 152 -6.94 -18.34 1.55
C LEU A 152 -8.03 -19.41 1.54
N TYR A 153 -9.10 -19.25 0.76
CA TYR A 153 -10.12 -20.29 0.59
C TYR A 153 -9.50 -21.62 0.13
N VAL A 154 -8.68 -21.59 -0.93
CA VAL A 154 -7.94 -22.78 -1.41
C VAL A 154 -7.02 -23.34 -0.31
N ALA A 155 -6.31 -22.48 0.44
CA ALA A 155 -5.47 -22.95 1.54
C ALA A 155 -6.27 -23.62 2.67
N THR A 156 -7.47 -23.12 3.00
CA THR A 156 -8.35 -23.77 4.00
C THR A 156 -8.91 -25.11 3.51
N LEU A 157 -9.15 -25.27 2.20
CA LEU A 157 -9.47 -26.57 1.59
C LEU A 157 -8.28 -27.55 1.67
N CYS A 158 -7.05 -27.02 1.63
CA CYS A 158 -5.81 -27.78 1.92
C CYS A 158 -5.51 -27.93 3.42
N GLY A 159 -6.44 -27.61 4.33
CA GLY A 159 -6.30 -27.81 5.77
C GLY A 159 -5.58 -26.70 6.53
N TYR A 160 -5.36 -25.52 5.94
CA TYR A 160 -4.77 -24.38 6.65
C TYR A 160 -5.73 -23.82 7.71
N THR A 161 -5.28 -23.77 8.97
CA THR A 161 -6.03 -23.28 10.14
C THR A 161 -5.38 -22.09 10.85
N GLY A 162 -4.32 -21.52 10.25
CA GLY A 162 -3.55 -20.41 10.84
C GLY A 162 -4.18 -19.02 10.65
N SER A 163 -3.45 -17.99 11.06
CA SER A 163 -3.87 -16.58 10.96
C SER A 163 -4.10 -16.15 9.49
N PRO A 164 -5.30 -15.66 9.13
CA PRO A 164 -5.59 -15.12 7.79
C PRO A 164 -4.59 -14.06 7.36
N MET A 165 -4.30 -13.10 8.25
CA MET A 165 -3.28 -12.06 8.06
C MET A 165 -1.90 -12.65 7.73
N LEU A 166 -1.42 -13.63 8.50
CA LEU A 166 -0.13 -14.27 8.23
C LEU A 166 -0.11 -14.99 6.87
N PHE A 167 -1.18 -15.72 6.55
CA PHE A 167 -1.31 -16.39 5.24
C PHE A 167 -1.22 -15.38 4.10
N TRP A 168 -2.00 -14.31 4.14
CA TRP A 168 -2.01 -13.29 3.08
C TRP A 168 -0.66 -12.59 2.97
N LYS A 169 0.02 -12.27 4.08
CA LYS A 169 1.38 -11.74 4.04
C LYS A 169 2.37 -12.73 3.41
N MET A 170 2.31 -14.02 3.72
CA MET A 170 3.19 -15.04 3.10
C MET A 170 2.87 -15.27 1.62
N PHE A 171 1.59 -15.32 1.23
CA PHE A 171 1.16 -15.45 -0.17
C PHE A 171 1.59 -14.23 -1.01
N HIS A 172 1.35 -13.02 -0.51
CA HIS A 172 1.87 -11.79 -1.09
C HIS A 172 3.40 -11.87 -1.24
N THR A 173 4.12 -12.22 -0.18
CA THR A 173 5.57 -12.31 -0.15
C THR A 173 6.13 -13.34 -1.14
N PHE A 174 5.44 -14.47 -1.34
CA PHE A 174 5.78 -15.46 -2.36
C PHE A 174 5.68 -14.85 -3.76
N VAL A 175 4.58 -14.13 -4.06
CA VAL A 175 4.38 -13.46 -5.35
C VAL A 175 5.40 -12.35 -5.59
N THR A 176 5.64 -11.45 -4.61
CA THR A 176 6.64 -10.37 -4.79
C THR A 176 8.06 -10.91 -4.94
N SER A 177 8.36 -12.08 -4.37
CA SER A 177 9.65 -12.76 -4.54
C SER A 177 9.89 -13.23 -5.98
N CYS A 178 8.85 -13.32 -6.83
CA CYS A 178 9.00 -13.58 -8.26
C CYS A 178 9.51 -12.35 -9.06
N LEU A 179 9.51 -11.15 -8.48
CA LEU A 179 9.92 -9.92 -9.18
C LEU A 179 11.31 -10.01 -9.84
N PRO A 180 12.37 -10.58 -9.21
CA PRO A 180 13.66 -10.74 -9.86
C PRO A 180 13.63 -11.64 -11.12
N ILE A 181 12.72 -12.61 -11.21
CA ILE A 181 12.51 -13.42 -12.43
C ILE A 181 11.83 -12.57 -13.50
N ALA A 182 10.78 -11.83 -13.15
CA ALA A 182 10.09 -10.94 -14.08
C ALA A 182 11.06 -9.88 -14.65
N VAL A 183 11.83 -9.22 -13.79
CA VAL A 183 12.88 -8.27 -14.17
C VAL A 183 13.94 -8.90 -15.06
N TYR A 184 14.40 -10.12 -14.76
CA TYR A 184 15.32 -10.86 -15.63
C TYR A 184 14.71 -11.07 -17.03
N THR A 185 13.46 -11.54 -17.13
CA THR A 185 12.82 -11.77 -18.44
C THR A 185 12.60 -10.47 -19.23
N PHE A 186 12.11 -9.42 -18.57
CA PHE A 186 11.92 -8.08 -19.15
C PHE A 186 13.24 -7.50 -19.66
N THR A 187 14.26 -7.45 -18.79
CA THR A 187 15.58 -6.89 -19.11
C THR A 187 16.28 -7.69 -20.21
N LYS A 188 16.14 -9.02 -20.22
CA LYS A 188 16.67 -9.87 -21.29
C LYS A 188 16.02 -9.56 -22.63
N SER A 189 14.71 -9.32 -22.69
CA SER A 189 14.04 -8.89 -23.93
C SER A 189 14.38 -7.46 -24.34
N LEU A 190 14.53 -6.54 -23.38
CA LEU A 190 14.83 -5.13 -23.62
C LEU A 190 16.25 -4.92 -24.20
N TYR A 191 17.26 -5.58 -23.63
CA TYR A 191 18.67 -5.43 -24.01
C TYR A 191 19.24 -6.56 -24.87
N GLN A 192 18.54 -7.71 -25.00
CA GLN A 192 19.09 -8.96 -25.54
C GLN A 192 20.40 -9.45 -24.87
N SER A 193 20.66 -9.01 -23.63
CA SER A 193 21.86 -9.37 -22.85
C SER A 193 21.49 -10.18 -21.61
N ARG A 194 22.09 -11.37 -21.43
CA ARG A 194 21.90 -12.16 -20.20
C ARG A 194 22.56 -11.48 -19.00
N ASP A 195 23.73 -10.88 -19.19
CA ASP A 195 24.49 -10.30 -18.08
C ASP A 195 23.76 -9.11 -17.44
N VAL A 196 23.22 -8.21 -18.26
CA VAL A 196 22.40 -7.07 -17.79
C VAL A 196 21.13 -7.58 -17.10
N ALA A 197 20.52 -8.63 -17.63
CA ALA A 197 19.33 -9.23 -17.03
C ALA A 197 19.58 -9.90 -15.68
N VAL A 198 20.70 -10.62 -15.51
CA VAL A 198 21.07 -11.21 -14.21
C VAL A 198 21.43 -10.09 -13.22
N LEU A 199 22.19 -9.08 -13.63
CA LEU A 199 22.52 -7.98 -12.72
C LEU A 199 21.30 -7.16 -12.31
N ALA A 200 20.37 -6.86 -13.22
CA ALA A 200 19.10 -6.19 -12.88
C ALA A 200 18.25 -7.03 -11.91
N SER A 201 18.25 -8.36 -12.08
CA SER A 201 17.63 -9.32 -11.16
C SER A 201 18.26 -9.26 -9.76
N VAL A 202 19.60 -9.28 -9.67
CA VAL A 202 20.35 -9.13 -8.41
C VAL A 202 20.02 -7.79 -7.75
N LEU A 203 20.21 -6.67 -8.45
CA LEU A 203 19.94 -5.33 -7.91
C LEU A 203 18.50 -5.19 -7.40
N SER A 204 17.52 -5.74 -8.14
CA SER A 204 16.10 -5.69 -7.74
C SER A 204 15.80 -6.58 -6.53
N SER A 205 16.51 -7.70 -6.37
CA SER A 205 16.38 -8.58 -5.19
C SER A 205 16.97 -7.98 -3.92
N THR A 206 18.09 -7.24 -4.04
CA THR A 206 18.83 -6.68 -2.91
C THR A 206 18.45 -5.24 -2.59
N SER A 207 17.65 -4.56 -3.43
CA SER A 207 17.22 -3.20 -3.18
C SER A 207 16.37 -3.12 -1.92
N VAL A 208 16.77 -2.29 -0.95
CA VAL A 208 16.04 -2.11 0.32
C VAL A 208 14.62 -1.61 0.06
N PHE A 209 14.45 -0.65 -0.85
CA PHE A 209 13.13 -0.18 -1.29
C PHE A 209 12.24 -1.35 -1.73
N LEU A 210 12.70 -2.16 -2.69
CA LEU A 210 11.92 -3.27 -3.26
C LEU A 210 11.78 -4.46 -2.30
N TYR A 211 12.63 -4.55 -1.28
CA TYR A 211 12.50 -5.51 -0.18
C TYR A 211 11.41 -5.07 0.81
N VAL A 212 11.50 -3.84 1.33
CA VAL A 212 10.52 -3.25 2.26
C VAL A 212 9.14 -3.24 1.60
N LEU A 213 9.03 -2.67 0.40
CA LEU A 213 7.77 -2.62 -0.34
C LEU A 213 7.27 -4.03 -0.74
N GLY A 214 8.18 -4.97 -1.01
CA GLY A 214 7.88 -6.38 -1.30
C GLY A 214 7.49 -7.25 -0.11
N THR A 215 7.48 -6.71 1.11
CA THR A 215 7.11 -7.43 2.36
C THR A 215 6.12 -6.67 3.23
N HIS A 216 6.00 -5.35 3.04
CA HIS A 216 5.17 -4.43 3.82
C HIS A 216 4.29 -3.48 2.99
N THR A 217 4.26 -3.57 1.65
CA THR A 217 3.20 -2.92 0.85
C THR A 217 2.51 -3.91 -0.09
N LEU A 218 1.25 -4.21 0.20
CA LEU A 218 0.46 -5.28 -0.37
C LEU A 218 0.10 -5.05 -1.84
N VAL A 219 -0.55 -3.94 -2.17
CA VAL A 219 -1.09 -3.73 -3.54
C VAL A 219 0.04 -3.45 -4.54
N ASN A 220 0.95 -2.54 -4.19
CA ASN A 220 1.88 -1.98 -5.16
C ASN A 220 2.88 -3.02 -5.68
N SER A 221 3.53 -3.77 -4.79
CA SER A 221 4.57 -4.72 -5.17
C SER A 221 4.03 -6.07 -5.67
N PHE A 222 2.79 -6.44 -5.32
CA PHE A 222 2.14 -7.68 -5.78
C PHE A 222 1.87 -7.67 -7.28
N VAL A 223 1.50 -6.51 -7.84
CA VAL A 223 1.17 -6.36 -9.26
C VAL A 223 2.44 -6.38 -10.14
N SER A 224 3.59 -5.96 -9.60
CA SER A 224 4.82 -5.75 -10.37
C SER A 224 5.39 -6.98 -11.12
N PRO A 225 5.46 -8.20 -10.55
CA PRO A 225 5.89 -9.38 -11.30
C PRO A 225 5.04 -9.63 -12.55
N PHE A 226 3.71 -9.49 -12.41
CA PHE A 226 2.76 -9.66 -13.50
C PHE A 226 2.85 -8.54 -14.55
N LEU A 227 3.07 -7.29 -14.12
CA LEU A 227 3.36 -6.15 -14.99
C LEU A 227 4.63 -6.39 -15.82
N PHE A 228 5.76 -6.73 -15.18
CA PHE A 228 7.02 -6.93 -15.89
C PHE A 228 7.00 -8.16 -16.81
N TRP A 229 6.30 -9.24 -16.45
CA TRP A 229 6.06 -10.37 -17.36
C TRP A 229 5.15 -10.00 -18.54
N SER A 230 4.02 -9.34 -18.32
CA SER A 230 3.07 -8.96 -19.38
C SER A 230 3.63 -7.93 -20.36
N LEU A 231 4.64 -7.15 -19.95
CA LEU A 231 5.41 -6.28 -20.83
C LEU A 231 6.43 -7.02 -21.72
N VAL A 232 6.84 -8.26 -21.40
CA VAL A 232 7.84 -9.00 -22.20
C VAL A 232 7.45 -9.14 -23.69
N PRO A 233 6.23 -9.59 -24.06
CA PRO A 233 5.88 -9.74 -25.47
C PRO A 233 5.74 -8.38 -26.18
N LEU A 234 5.25 -7.35 -25.49
CA LEU A 234 5.15 -5.98 -26.01
C LEU A 234 6.53 -5.40 -26.33
N ILE A 235 7.49 -5.51 -25.41
CA ILE A 235 8.88 -5.07 -25.65
C ILE A 235 9.53 -5.88 -26.78
N ASN A 236 9.29 -7.19 -26.88
CA ASN A 236 9.80 -8.01 -27.99
C ASN A 236 9.29 -7.49 -29.36
N LEU A 237 8.03 -7.11 -29.47
CA LEU A 237 7.47 -6.51 -30.70
C LEU A 237 8.12 -5.15 -31.01
N LEU A 238 8.25 -4.28 -30.01
CA LEU A 238 8.82 -2.93 -30.15
C LEU A 238 10.32 -2.93 -30.44
N VAL A 239 11.08 -3.94 -30.00
CA VAL A 239 12.54 -4.03 -30.14
C VAL A 239 12.97 -4.80 -31.39
N ASN A 240 12.46 -6.02 -31.61
CA ASN A 240 13.14 -7.02 -32.46
C ASN A 240 13.04 -6.78 -33.98
N LYS A 241 12.01 -6.08 -34.47
CA LYS A 241 11.71 -5.97 -35.93
C LYS A 241 12.78 -5.23 -36.76
N SER A 242 13.69 -4.46 -36.13
CA SER A 242 14.70 -3.68 -36.86
C SER A 242 15.90 -4.47 -37.41
N GLU A 243 16.16 -5.69 -36.93
CA GLU A 243 17.31 -6.47 -37.40
C GLU A 243 16.99 -7.29 -38.66
N SER A 244 15.74 -7.71 -38.86
CA SER A 244 15.32 -8.43 -40.06
C SER A 244 15.30 -7.54 -41.31
N GLN A 245 14.76 -6.31 -41.22
CA GLN A 245 14.74 -5.38 -42.36
C GLN A 245 16.13 -5.00 -42.85
N ASN A 246 17.11 -4.83 -41.95
CA ASN A 246 18.48 -4.50 -42.34
C ASN A 246 19.21 -5.67 -43.04
N ARG A 247 18.90 -6.93 -42.71
CA ARG A 247 19.49 -8.10 -43.39
C ARG A 247 18.98 -8.30 -44.82
N VAL A 248 17.78 -7.81 -45.16
CA VAL A 248 17.22 -7.92 -46.52
C VAL A 248 17.79 -6.85 -47.46
N ARG A 249 18.37 -5.76 -46.92
CA ARG A 249 18.91 -4.63 -47.70
C ARG A 249 20.39 -4.71 -48.06
N THR A 250 21.12 -5.73 -47.64
CA THR A 250 22.36 -6.10 -48.34
C THR A 250 21.96 -6.74 -49.68
N PRO A 251 22.23 -6.12 -50.85
CA PRO A 251 21.95 -6.79 -52.12
C PRO A 251 22.70 -8.11 -52.15
N LYS A 252 22.08 -9.16 -52.71
CA LYS A 252 22.84 -10.36 -53.08
C LYS A 252 24.03 -9.88 -53.92
N PRO A 253 25.28 -10.26 -53.62
CA PRO A 253 26.39 -9.91 -54.49
C PRO A 253 26.07 -10.47 -55.88
N GLU A 254 26.07 -9.60 -56.89
CA GLU A 254 25.89 -10.05 -58.28
C GLU A 254 26.97 -11.07 -58.60
N VAL A 255 26.58 -12.33 -58.75
CA VAL A 255 27.45 -13.37 -59.27
C VAL A 255 27.64 -13.05 -60.74
N LYS A 256 28.65 -12.22 -61.03
CA LYS A 256 29.10 -11.93 -62.40
C LYS A 256 29.65 -13.21 -63.00
N ALA A 257 28.74 -14.01 -63.58
CA ALA A 257 29.09 -15.18 -64.35
C ALA A 257 29.95 -14.73 -65.52
N SER A 258 31.23 -15.11 -65.49
CA SER A 258 32.17 -14.88 -66.58
C SER A 258 31.84 -15.84 -67.72
N ILE A 259 30.85 -15.49 -68.54
CA ILE A 259 30.56 -16.16 -69.80
C ILE A 259 31.72 -15.86 -70.75
N SER A 260 32.41 -16.91 -71.20
CA SER A 260 33.45 -16.84 -72.22
C SER A 260 32.85 -16.76 -73.62
N ASP A 261 33.45 -15.97 -74.51
CA ASP A 261 32.94 -15.68 -75.85
C ASP A 261 32.86 -16.90 -76.79
N THR A 262 31.76 -17.02 -77.55
CA THR A 262 31.79 -17.67 -78.87
C THR A 262 30.70 -17.14 -79.82
N ALA A 263 31.16 -16.49 -80.90
CA ALA A 263 30.54 -16.31 -82.24
C ALA A 263 29.00 -16.32 -82.45
N GLY A 264 28.45 -15.13 -82.76
CA GLY A 264 28.13 -14.81 -84.18
C GLY A 264 26.67 -14.78 -84.70
N VAL A 265 26.55 -14.18 -85.89
CA VAL A 265 25.40 -14.15 -86.84
C VAL A 265 24.28 -13.11 -86.61
N THR A 266 23.73 -12.61 -87.72
CA THR A 266 22.92 -11.39 -87.92
C THR A 266 21.44 -11.66 -88.23
N PHE A 267 20.59 -10.61 -88.10
CA PHE A 267 19.67 -9.99 -89.12
C PHE A 267 18.76 -8.96 -88.38
N LYS A 268 18.56 -7.71 -88.84
CA LYS A 268 17.53 -7.17 -89.79
C LYS A 268 16.06 -7.55 -89.45
N SER A 269 15.03 -6.71 -89.62
CA SER A 269 14.86 -5.24 -89.88
C SER A 269 13.35 -4.87 -90.03
N LYS A 270 12.99 -3.57 -90.03
CA LYS A 270 11.66 -2.93 -90.30
C LYS A 270 10.59 -3.05 -89.18
N GLU A 271 9.80 -2.05 -88.76
CA GLU A 271 9.32 -0.74 -89.29
C GLU A 271 7.99 -0.78 -90.10
N ILE A 272 7.16 0.28 -89.96
CA ILE A 272 5.88 0.60 -90.67
C ILE A 272 4.62 -0.14 -90.15
N SER A 273 3.37 0.39 -90.15
CA SER A 273 2.81 1.71 -89.72
C SER A 273 1.26 1.68 -89.77
N ASN A 274 0.58 2.53 -88.98
CA ASN A 274 -0.68 3.24 -89.29
C ASN A 274 -2.01 2.50 -89.68
N LYS A 275 -3.05 2.82 -88.88
CA LYS A 275 -4.34 3.45 -89.26
C LYS A 275 -5.65 2.66 -89.55
N ASP A 276 -6.68 3.18 -88.85
CA ASP A 276 -8.05 3.56 -89.28
C ASP A 276 -9.15 2.53 -89.62
N LYS A 277 -10.22 2.59 -88.80
CA LYS A 277 -11.67 2.39 -89.13
C LYS A 277 -12.10 0.93 -89.41
N SER A 278 -13.37 0.51 -89.22
CA SER A 278 -14.64 1.27 -89.20
C SER A 278 -15.79 0.58 -88.41
N THR A 279 -16.67 1.40 -87.80
CA THR A 279 -18.16 1.30 -87.69
C THR A 279 -18.88 -0.05 -87.54
N GLY A 280 -19.85 -0.11 -86.62
CA GLY A 280 -20.93 -1.11 -86.58
C GLY A 280 -21.87 -0.90 -85.39
N ASP A 281 -23.05 -0.33 -85.64
CA ASP A 281 -24.01 0.09 -84.60
C ASP A 281 -25.00 -1.02 -84.21
N GLN A 282 -25.46 -1.03 -82.95
CA GLN A 282 -26.89 -1.16 -82.63
C GLN A 282 -27.23 -0.78 -81.18
N GLU A 283 -28.45 -0.31 -80.97
CA GLU A 283 -29.00 0.21 -79.72
C GLU A 283 -29.52 -0.91 -78.79
N VAL A 284 -29.50 -0.69 -77.48
CA VAL A 284 -30.71 -0.37 -76.68
C VAL A 284 -30.28 -0.11 -75.22
N ASP A 285 -30.89 0.90 -74.60
CA ASP A 285 -30.54 1.41 -73.27
C ASP A 285 -30.94 0.49 -72.09
N VAL A 286 -30.33 0.72 -70.92
CA VAL A 286 -30.96 1.50 -69.81
C VAL A 286 -30.01 1.63 -68.60
N GLU A 287 -29.95 2.84 -68.04
CA GLU A 287 -29.43 3.22 -66.70
C GLU A 287 -27.93 2.99 -66.34
N ASN A 288 -27.11 3.84 -66.95
CA ASN A 288 -26.37 4.94 -66.29
C ASN A 288 -25.42 4.66 -65.09
N LEU A 289 -24.13 4.95 -65.35
CA LEU A 289 -23.31 5.99 -64.68
C LEU A 289 -23.26 5.93 -63.14
N GLN A 290 -22.20 5.41 -62.49
CA GLN A 290 -20.78 5.31 -62.87
C GLN A 290 -20.03 6.69 -62.86
N PRO A 291 -18.68 6.78 -62.93
CA PRO A 291 -17.89 7.30 -61.79
C PRO A 291 -16.79 8.32 -62.22
N GLU A 292 -15.75 8.48 -61.39
CA GLU A 292 -14.28 8.55 -61.69
C GLU A 292 -13.57 9.07 -60.40
N VAL A 293 -12.34 8.72 -59.98
CA VAL A 293 -11.02 8.57 -60.64
C VAL A 293 -10.50 9.97 -61.05
N GLU A 294 -9.27 10.44 -60.75
CA GLU A 294 -7.96 9.78 -60.73
C GLU A 294 -6.93 10.38 -59.72
N TYR A 295 -5.74 9.77 -59.67
CA TYR A 295 -4.47 10.17 -59.01
C TYR A 295 -4.01 11.64 -59.24
N TYR A 296 -3.28 12.26 -58.29
CA TYR A 296 -1.81 12.46 -58.38
C TYR A 296 -1.15 13.11 -57.13
N ASP A 297 -0.08 12.44 -56.68
CA ASP A 297 1.23 12.78 -56.06
C ASP A 297 1.67 14.18 -55.48
N GLU A 298 2.87 14.11 -54.87
CA GLU A 298 3.90 15.13 -54.55
C GLU A 298 3.79 16.08 -53.33
N CYS A 299 4.94 16.23 -52.66
CA CYS A 299 5.18 17.12 -51.52
C CYS A 299 5.88 18.42 -51.95
N ARG A 300 5.65 19.56 -51.25
CA ARG A 300 6.73 20.31 -50.54
C ARG A 300 6.31 21.62 -49.83
N LYS A 301 6.85 21.76 -48.60
CA LYS A 301 7.51 22.95 -47.99
C LYS A 301 6.96 24.39 -48.16
N ALA A 302 6.90 25.07 -47.01
CA ALA A 302 7.28 26.49 -46.78
C ALA A 302 6.35 27.57 -47.40
N GLU A 303 6.26 28.82 -46.90
CA GLU A 303 6.79 29.46 -45.68
C GLU A 303 5.85 30.62 -45.22
N GLN A 304 6.32 31.47 -44.28
CA GLN A 304 5.94 32.87 -43.96
C GLN A 304 4.85 33.58 -44.84
N LYS A 305 3.98 34.46 -44.32
CA LYS A 305 4.15 35.48 -43.25
C LYS A 305 2.82 36.14 -42.78
N THR A 306 2.91 36.93 -41.70
CA THR A 306 1.99 38.00 -41.20
C THR A 306 1.03 38.65 -42.23
N MET A 307 -0.21 39.05 -41.90
CA MET A 307 -0.51 40.25 -41.06
C MET A 307 -2.03 40.43 -40.68
N GLU A 308 -2.28 41.09 -39.54
CA GLU A 308 -3.37 42.05 -39.18
C GLU A 308 -4.91 41.79 -39.36
N THR A 309 -5.56 41.60 -38.20
CA THR A 309 -6.74 42.35 -37.65
C THR A 309 -7.95 42.76 -38.51
N HIS A 310 -9.17 42.35 -38.10
CA HIS A 310 -10.11 43.29 -37.46
C HIS A 310 -11.25 42.62 -36.62
N THR A 311 -11.89 43.48 -35.84
CA THR A 311 -12.79 43.34 -34.67
C THR A 311 -14.28 43.00 -34.89
N VAL A 312 -14.96 42.68 -33.77
CA VAL A 312 -16.42 42.78 -33.46
C VAL A 312 -17.33 41.59 -33.82
N GLY A 313 -18.18 41.21 -32.84
CA GLY A 313 -19.26 40.22 -32.95
C GLY A 313 -19.81 39.81 -31.57
N GLU A 314 -20.76 40.57 -31.02
CA GLU A 314 -21.46 40.20 -29.77
C GLU A 314 -22.52 39.11 -30.02
N ILE A 315 -22.70 38.17 -29.07
CA ILE A 315 -23.83 37.22 -29.08
C ILE A 315 -24.47 37.15 -27.69
N VAL A 316 -25.81 37.10 -27.69
CA VAL A 316 -26.71 37.29 -26.55
C VAL A 316 -26.96 35.99 -25.76
N PRO A 317 -27.09 36.01 -24.42
CA PRO A 317 -27.47 34.83 -23.63
C PRO A 317 -28.96 34.45 -23.81
N PRO A 318 -29.32 33.15 -23.78
CA PRO A 318 -30.69 32.69 -23.98
C PRO A 318 -31.62 33.02 -22.79
N LYS A 319 -32.92 33.10 -23.07
CA LYS A 319 -33.98 33.50 -22.13
C LYS A 319 -34.50 32.35 -21.26
N ASN A 320 -35.13 32.73 -20.15
CA ASN A 320 -35.93 31.85 -19.29
C ASN A 320 -37.02 31.08 -20.06
N GLY A 321 -37.27 29.83 -19.66
CA GLY A 321 -38.55 29.15 -19.90
C GLY A 321 -39.43 29.23 -18.65
N ASN A 322 -40.68 29.65 -18.81
CA ASN A 322 -41.70 29.57 -17.77
C ASN A 322 -42.38 28.19 -17.83
N VAL A 323 -42.81 27.67 -16.68
CA VAL A 323 -43.85 26.64 -16.56
C VAL A 323 -44.81 27.09 -15.47
N GLU A 324 -46.11 26.83 -15.67
CA GLU A 324 -47.18 27.37 -14.84
C GLU A 324 -47.32 26.66 -13.48
N CYS A 325 -47.87 27.38 -12.51
CA CYS A 325 -48.58 26.84 -11.35
C CYS A 325 -49.79 27.75 -11.10
N GLU A 326 -50.98 27.17 -11.01
CA GLU A 326 -52.22 27.92 -10.86
C GLU A 326 -52.42 28.45 -9.42
N THR A 327 -53.38 29.38 -9.31
CA THR A 327 -53.97 29.93 -8.08
C THR A 327 -54.49 28.80 -7.14
N THR A 328 -54.53 28.97 -5.82
CA THR A 328 -55.49 29.89 -5.16
C THR A 328 -55.10 30.35 -3.75
N GLU A 329 -55.55 31.57 -3.43
CA GLU A 329 -56.13 32.09 -2.17
C GLU A 329 -55.51 31.70 -0.80
N SER A 330 -55.34 32.62 0.17
CA SER A 330 -56.10 33.85 0.41
C SER A 330 -55.31 34.96 1.15
N THR A 331 -55.69 36.20 0.83
CA THR A 331 -55.88 37.40 1.68
C THR A 331 -55.79 37.22 3.22
N ASN A 332 -55.44 38.21 4.06
CA ASN A 332 -55.21 39.68 4.00
C ASN A 332 -54.48 40.11 5.33
N CYS A 333 -53.99 41.32 5.63
CA CYS A 333 -54.06 42.67 5.03
C CYS A 333 -52.94 43.59 5.62
N ILE A 334 -52.57 44.67 4.91
CA ILE A 334 -52.49 46.12 5.33
C ILE A 334 -52.04 46.44 6.80
N SER A 335 -51.10 47.37 7.12
CA SER A 335 -50.46 48.46 6.35
C SER A 335 -49.13 48.99 6.93
N ASN A 336 -48.28 49.51 6.03
CA ASN A 336 -47.49 50.76 6.05
C ASN A 336 -47.13 51.50 7.36
N GLY A 337 -45.88 51.97 7.42
CA GLY A 337 -45.42 53.09 8.25
C GLY A 337 -44.21 52.76 9.13
N GLY A 338 -43.07 53.47 9.09
CA GLY A 338 -42.66 54.55 8.19
C GLY A 338 -41.78 55.59 8.89
N ILE A 339 -40.46 55.60 8.58
CA ILE A 339 -39.50 56.70 8.78
C ILE A 339 -39.39 57.30 10.22
N ALA A 340 -38.30 56.98 10.94
CA ALA A 340 -37.55 57.98 11.73
C ALA A 340 -36.17 57.47 12.22
N LYS A 341 -35.23 58.42 12.31
CA LYS A 341 -33.91 58.46 12.97
C LYS A 341 -33.78 59.91 13.52
N PRO A 342 -32.79 60.31 14.35
CA PRO A 342 -31.75 59.56 15.06
C PRO A 342 -31.66 60.03 16.56
N LEU A 343 -30.43 60.22 17.09
CA LEU A 343 -30.03 60.81 18.40
C LEU A 343 -30.16 59.82 19.59
N THR A 344 -29.16 59.57 20.46
CA THR A 344 -28.23 60.41 21.26
C THR A 344 -28.96 61.25 22.32
N GLU A 345 -28.49 61.38 23.57
CA GLU A 345 -27.12 61.26 24.12
C GLU A 345 -27.13 61.08 25.66
N THR A 346 -25.94 60.91 26.29
CA THR A 346 -25.57 61.23 27.72
C THR A 346 -26.41 60.67 28.91
N THR A 347 -26.01 60.70 30.22
CA THR A 347 -24.71 60.55 30.95
C THR A 347 -24.95 60.20 32.45
N ASN A 348 -23.95 59.61 33.12
CA ASN A 348 -23.61 59.73 34.57
C ASN A 348 -24.51 59.12 35.69
N GLY A 349 -23.86 58.83 36.84
CA GLY A 349 -24.48 58.43 38.12
C GLY A 349 -23.92 57.10 38.71
N LEU A 350 -22.73 57.07 39.33
CA LEU A 350 -22.39 57.39 40.75
C LEU A 350 -22.64 56.26 41.78
N TYR A 351 -21.58 55.92 42.53
CA TYR A 351 -21.57 55.07 43.74
C TYR A 351 -22.14 55.82 44.97
N PRO A 352 -22.53 55.09 46.04
CA PRO A 352 -21.62 55.04 47.21
C PRO A 352 -21.47 53.63 47.87
N TYR A 353 -20.73 53.61 48.98
CA TYR A 353 -20.18 52.45 49.72
C TYR A 353 -21.03 52.00 50.95
N THR A 354 -20.45 51.07 51.74
CA THR A 354 -20.71 50.73 53.18
C THR A 354 -21.73 49.59 53.46
N THR A 355 -21.58 48.71 54.48
CA THR A 355 -20.46 48.45 55.44
C THR A 355 -20.48 47.00 56.00
N LEU A 356 -19.36 46.54 56.56
CA LEU A 356 -19.25 45.38 57.47
C LEU A 356 -19.71 45.71 58.91
N PRO A 357 -20.03 44.70 59.73
CA PRO A 357 -19.22 44.47 60.95
C PRO A 357 -18.74 43.01 61.12
N SER A 358 -18.05 42.69 62.22
CA SER A 358 -17.18 41.50 62.35
C SER A 358 -17.12 40.88 63.77
N SER A 359 -16.20 39.91 63.98
CA SER A 359 -15.91 39.10 65.20
C SER A 359 -16.85 37.88 65.44
N GLY A 360 -16.39 36.70 65.89
CA GLY A 360 -15.04 36.18 66.25
C GLY A 360 -15.11 34.67 66.64
N ASN A 361 -14.21 33.99 67.39
CA ASN A 361 -12.89 34.33 67.97
C ASN A 361 -12.12 33.07 68.52
N ARG A 362 -11.28 32.37 67.72
CA ARG A 362 -10.29 31.29 68.12
C ARG A 362 -10.90 29.90 68.47
N LEU A 363 -10.19 28.76 68.58
CA LEU A 363 -8.76 28.32 68.47
C LEU A 363 -8.66 27.18 67.38
N THR A 364 -7.54 26.56 66.94
CA THR A 364 -6.18 26.28 67.52
C THR A 364 -5.10 26.24 66.41
N LYS A 365 -3.80 26.14 66.77
CA LYS A 365 -2.61 26.39 65.90
C LYS A 365 -1.99 25.14 65.21
N GLY A 366 -1.29 25.39 64.09
CA GLY A 366 -0.25 24.51 63.50
C GLY A 366 0.09 24.90 62.04
N ILE A 367 0.94 25.90 61.71
CA ILE A 367 2.44 25.93 61.76
C ILE A 367 3.04 24.99 60.68
N ILE A 368 3.82 25.42 59.65
CA ILE A 368 4.63 26.65 59.46
C ILE A 368 4.89 27.01 57.95
N TYR A 369 4.92 28.33 57.61
CA TYR A 369 5.86 29.11 56.74
C TYR A 369 6.26 28.64 55.28
N GLU A 370 6.62 29.50 54.30
CA GLU A 370 6.62 30.99 54.21
C GLU A 370 6.57 31.58 52.76
N ILE A 371 6.02 32.80 52.66
CA ILE A 371 6.29 33.95 51.75
C ILE A 371 6.51 33.80 50.22
N MET A 372 5.66 34.54 49.48
CA MET A 372 5.99 35.26 48.25
C MET A 372 6.23 36.74 48.57
N HIS A 373 7.27 37.42 48.05
CA HIS A 373 7.16 38.88 47.79
C HIS A 373 8.22 39.51 46.86
N HIS A 374 7.75 40.11 45.75
CA HIS A 374 8.22 41.30 44.99
C HIS A 374 7.93 41.11 43.47
N CYS A 375 7.10 41.93 42.81
CA CYS A 375 7.25 43.36 42.44
C CYS A 375 8.11 43.57 41.17
N LYS A 376 7.77 44.46 40.22
CA LYS A 376 6.53 45.20 39.89
C LYS A 376 6.72 45.91 38.52
N GLU A 377 5.62 46.43 37.94
CA GLU A 377 5.55 47.56 36.97
C GLU A 377 5.50 47.28 35.44
N GLN A 378 4.39 47.73 34.83
CA GLN A 378 4.24 48.54 33.60
C GLN A 378 4.86 48.05 32.24
N SER A 379 4.29 48.34 31.06
CA SER A 379 3.24 49.31 30.70
C SER A 379 2.26 48.85 29.60
N ARG A 380 1.04 49.39 29.70
CA ARG A 380 -0.09 49.40 28.73
C ARG A 380 0.32 49.71 27.27
N LEU A 381 -0.46 49.21 26.28
CA LEU A 381 -1.40 50.05 25.48
C LEU A 381 -2.21 49.27 24.40
N THR A 382 -3.47 49.72 24.18
CA THR A 382 -4.33 49.63 22.96
C THR A 382 -4.47 48.35 22.12
N MET A 383 -5.72 47.82 22.07
CA MET A 383 -6.34 47.42 20.79
C MET A 383 -6.63 48.67 19.92
N PRO A 384 -6.85 48.54 18.60
CA PRO A 384 -8.24 48.51 18.14
C PRO A 384 -8.53 47.50 17.01
N TYR A 385 -9.82 47.18 16.84
CA TYR A 385 -10.37 46.65 15.57
C TYR A 385 -10.15 47.67 14.44
N PHE A 386 -9.93 47.21 13.19
CA PHE A 386 -10.91 47.43 12.11
C PHE A 386 -10.68 46.52 10.88
N LYS A 387 -11.54 46.70 9.87
CA LYS A 387 -11.89 45.78 8.79
C LYS A 387 -11.85 46.54 7.45
N TYR A 388 -11.13 46.07 6.42
CA TYR A 388 -11.57 46.06 4.98
C TYR A 388 -10.50 45.56 3.96
N ARG A 389 -10.88 44.56 3.15
CA ARG A 389 -10.92 44.45 1.67
C ARG A 389 -9.80 44.97 0.72
N GLN A 390 -9.67 44.20 -0.38
CA GLN A 390 -9.17 44.50 -1.76
C GLN A 390 -7.67 44.33 -2.13
N ASN A 391 -7.48 43.46 -3.16
CA ASN A 391 -6.62 43.48 -4.37
C ASN A 391 -5.41 44.46 -4.43
N THR A 392 -4.28 44.18 -5.11
CA THR A 392 -4.17 43.63 -6.48
C THR A 392 -2.73 43.10 -6.80
N PHE A 393 -2.55 42.44 -7.96
CA PHE A 393 -1.28 42.06 -8.61
C PHE A 393 -0.14 43.11 -8.56
N MET A 394 1.13 42.69 -8.39
CA MET A 394 2.14 42.57 -9.47
C MET A 394 3.54 42.11 -8.99
N SER A 395 4.39 41.73 -9.96
CA SER A 395 5.87 41.61 -9.97
C SER A 395 6.66 41.74 -8.65
N GLY A 396 7.45 40.71 -8.30
CA GLY A 396 8.43 40.77 -7.21
C GLY A 396 9.82 41.29 -7.61
N ASP A 397 10.78 41.19 -6.70
CA ASP A 397 12.21 41.33 -7.00
C ASP A 397 13.07 40.46 -6.04
N ARG A 398 14.34 40.24 -6.39
CA ARG A 398 15.28 39.38 -5.64
C ARG A 398 16.05 40.15 -4.57
N LYS A 399 16.05 39.64 -3.33
CA LYS A 399 17.22 39.76 -2.43
C LYS A 399 17.49 38.44 -1.73
N HIS A 400 18.76 38.01 -1.75
CA HIS A 400 19.23 36.89 -0.94
C HIS A 400 19.34 37.32 0.52
N VAL A 401 18.88 36.46 1.42
CA VAL A 401 19.32 36.43 2.82
C VAL A 401 19.76 35.00 3.11
N THR A 402 21.03 34.83 3.45
CA THR A 402 21.60 33.53 3.80
C THR A 402 21.30 33.23 5.27
N TYR A 403 20.56 32.15 5.53
CA TYR A 403 20.54 31.50 6.84
C TYR A 403 21.38 30.22 6.76
N LEU A 404 22.16 29.95 7.80
CA LEU A 404 22.66 28.60 8.07
C LEU A 404 21.53 27.85 8.81
N GLU A 405 21.20 26.64 8.34
CA GLU A 405 20.32 25.71 9.06
C GLU A 405 21.13 24.45 9.40
N ASP A 406 21.55 24.31 10.67
CA ASP A 406 22.13 23.06 11.16
C ASP A 406 21.07 21.94 11.07
N THR A 407 21.31 20.97 10.17
CA THR A 407 20.23 20.15 9.63
C THR A 407 20.11 18.80 10.35
N LEU A 408 19.18 18.67 11.30
CA LEU A 408 18.89 17.41 11.99
C LEU A 408 17.37 17.12 12.05
N ILE A 409 16.75 17.01 10.87
CA ILE A 409 15.29 16.87 10.72
C ILE A 409 14.86 15.39 10.81
N CYS A 410 14.21 15.03 11.91
CA CYS A 410 13.52 13.74 12.10
C CYS A 410 12.08 13.75 11.52
N TYR A 411 11.41 12.59 11.59
CA TYR A 411 9.99 12.44 11.24
C TYR A 411 9.09 12.95 12.38
N ASP A 412 8.63 14.20 12.30
CA ASP A 412 7.61 14.71 13.22
C ASP A 412 6.27 14.88 12.51
N SER A 413 5.22 14.33 13.13
CA SER A 413 3.86 14.88 13.08
C SER A 413 3.72 15.79 14.32
N PRO A 414 3.02 16.93 14.25
CA PRO A 414 3.12 17.93 15.32
C PRO A 414 2.45 17.48 16.63
N GLY A 415 3.05 17.88 17.77
CA GLY A 415 2.29 18.08 19.00
C GLY A 415 2.43 17.04 20.13
N ILE A 416 3.64 16.79 20.62
CA ILE A 416 3.84 16.59 22.07
C ILE A 416 4.88 17.62 22.51
N ILE A 417 4.48 18.54 23.40
CA ILE A 417 5.39 19.50 24.05
C ILE A 417 5.50 19.12 25.52
N GLU A 418 6.54 18.36 25.86
CA GLU A 418 7.02 18.28 27.24
C GLU A 418 8.16 19.28 27.42
N HIS A 419 8.02 20.19 28.38
CA HIS A 419 9.10 21.09 28.77
C HIS A 419 10.10 20.35 29.67
N GLN A 420 11.29 20.07 29.16
CA GLN A 420 12.48 19.92 29.98
C GLN A 420 13.55 20.93 29.57
N MET A 421 14.20 21.54 30.56
CA MET A 421 15.26 22.52 30.34
C MET A 421 16.57 21.78 30.05
N GLY A 422 17.14 22.00 28.86
CA GLY A 422 18.48 21.51 28.55
C GLY A 422 19.53 22.27 29.37
N VAL A 423 20.34 21.54 30.12
CA VAL A 423 21.62 22.01 30.68
C VAL A 423 22.71 21.17 30.02
N ASP A 424 23.63 21.82 29.31
CA ASP A 424 24.68 21.13 28.55
C ASP A 424 25.61 20.33 29.45
N PHE A 425 25.85 19.06 29.12
CA PHE A 425 27.03 18.34 29.59
C PHE A 425 27.65 17.43 28.53
N ASN A 426 28.89 17.78 28.15
CA ASN A 426 29.78 16.89 27.41
C ASN A 426 30.23 15.73 28.32
N HIS A 427 30.06 14.49 27.88
CA HIS A 427 30.70 13.34 28.54
C HIS A 427 32.12 13.12 28.00
N ASN A 428 33.11 13.67 28.71
CA ASN A 428 34.41 13.01 28.87
C ASN A 428 34.36 12.14 30.13
N SER A 429 34.97 10.96 30.09
CA SER A 429 34.89 9.95 31.15
C SER A 429 36.05 10.06 32.15
N SER A 430 35.75 10.34 33.43
CA SER A 430 36.69 10.11 34.54
C SER A 430 35.97 9.98 35.89
N ASP A 431 35.99 8.76 36.43
CA ASP A 431 36.07 8.37 37.86
C ASP A 431 35.20 8.97 38.99
N LEU A 432 34.98 8.06 39.97
CA LEU A 432 34.74 8.25 41.41
C LEU A 432 33.32 8.39 42.00
N HIS A 433 33.22 7.82 43.21
CA HIS A 433 32.19 7.87 44.26
C HIS A 433 30.76 7.35 43.99
N LYS A 434 30.54 6.10 44.45
CA LYS A 434 29.23 5.64 44.97
C LYS A 434 28.88 6.38 46.27
N PRO A 435 27.61 6.71 46.52
CA PRO A 435 27.00 6.70 47.84
C PRO A 435 26.29 5.36 48.12
N ASN A 436 26.10 5.01 49.39
CA ASN A 436 25.32 3.85 49.81
C ASN A 436 23.82 4.20 49.90
N TYR A 437 22.95 3.20 49.71
CA TYR A 437 21.67 3.13 50.42
C TYR A 437 21.38 1.70 50.84
N GLU A 438 20.81 1.55 52.03
CA GLU A 438 20.58 0.26 52.69
C GLU A 438 19.16 -0.24 52.41
N ILE A 439 19.01 -1.57 52.25
CA ILE A 439 17.72 -2.27 52.27
C ILE A 439 17.89 -3.43 53.27
N PRO A 440 16.96 -3.62 54.22
CA PRO A 440 17.18 -4.50 55.37
C PRO A 440 17.23 -5.98 54.98
N GLN A 441 18.08 -6.72 55.70
CA GLN A 441 18.22 -8.16 55.55
C GLN A 441 16.99 -8.91 56.09
N GLN A 442 16.50 -9.89 55.35
CA GLN A 442 16.09 -11.16 55.94
C GLN A 442 16.88 -12.31 55.31
N ARG A 443 17.51 -13.11 56.17
CA ARG A 443 18.14 -14.37 55.77
C ARG A 443 17.05 -15.41 55.47
N ASN A 444 17.34 -16.29 54.52
CA ASN A 444 17.64 -17.66 54.93
C ASN A 444 18.61 -18.31 53.94
N ASP A 445 19.63 -18.97 54.48
CA ASP A 445 20.68 -19.62 53.72
C ASP A 445 20.22 -20.98 53.19
N THR A 446 20.49 -21.27 51.92
CA THR A 446 21.05 -22.58 51.56
C THR A 446 21.98 -22.44 50.35
N LYS A 447 23.03 -23.26 50.31
CA LYS A 447 24.21 -23.10 49.45
C LYS A 447 24.28 -24.19 48.37
N VAL A 448 24.91 -23.87 47.23
CA VAL A 448 25.85 -24.74 46.45
C VAL A 448 25.30 -26.10 45.96
N SER A 449 25.39 -26.54 44.69
CA SER A 449 25.81 -25.98 43.37
C SER A 449 25.35 -27.01 42.29
N GLU A 450 25.78 -27.14 41.02
CA GLU A 450 26.80 -26.53 40.14
C GLU A 450 26.49 -26.87 38.64
N ILE A 451 27.42 -26.56 37.72
CA ILE A 451 27.62 -27.21 36.40
C ILE A 451 26.46 -27.18 35.36
N GLU A 452 26.61 -26.27 34.41
CA GLU A 452 26.67 -26.43 32.94
C GLU A 452 26.01 -27.63 32.19
N ASN A 453 25.74 -27.38 30.89
CA ASN A 453 25.52 -28.34 29.79
C ASN A 453 24.17 -29.08 29.69
N VAL A 454 23.15 -28.38 29.16
CA VAL A 454 22.00 -29.00 28.46
C VAL A 454 21.93 -28.47 27.03
N ALA A 455 22.83 -28.95 26.18
CA ALA A 455 22.93 -28.57 24.76
C ALA A 455 22.99 -29.78 23.79
N GLU A 456 22.71 -31.00 24.28
CA GLU A 456 22.64 -32.21 23.47
C GLU A 456 21.59 -33.17 24.06
N ARG A 457 20.80 -33.84 23.18
CA ARG A 457 19.66 -34.79 23.43
C ARG A 457 18.23 -34.28 23.14
N ILE A 458 18.00 -33.65 21.99
CA ILE A 458 16.70 -33.74 21.30
C ILE A 458 16.93 -34.23 19.86
N SER A 459 17.09 -35.54 19.72
CA SER A 459 17.18 -36.28 18.46
C SER A 459 16.98 -37.76 18.74
N LYS A 460 16.17 -38.45 17.91
CA LYS A 460 15.62 -39.82 18.11
C LYS A 460 14.58 -39.88 19.25
N SER A 461 13.40 -40.51 19.08
CA SER A 461 12.79 -41.14 17.91
C SER A 461 11.26 -41.04 17.96
N CYS A 462 10.62 -41.14 16.79
CA CYS A 462 9.18 -41.45 16.72
C CYS A 462 8.91 -42.96 16.86
N SER A 463 7.62 -43.27 17.02
CA SER A 463 6.91 -44.46 16.53
C SER A 463 6.62 -45.64 17.48
N ILE A 464 5.33 -46.04 17.44
CA ILE A 464 4.76 -47.41 17.44
C ILE A 464 4.13 -48.00 18.74
N VAL A 465 2.87 -48.44 18.54
CA VAL A 465 2.04 -49.43 19.27
C VAL A 465 1.28 -49.03 20.56
N ASN A 466 -0.01 -49.41 20.58
CA ASN A 466 -0.92 -49.42 21.73
C ASN A 466 -0.77 -50.75 22.50
N ASP A 467 -1.17 -50.83 23.77
CA ASP A 467 -2.39 -51.62 24.09
C ASP A 467 -2.91 -51.51 25.54
N SER A 468 -4.12 -52.05 25.70
CA SER A 468 -5.04 -52.04 26.86
C SER A 468 -4.52 -52.38 28.27
N ASN A 469 -5.11 -51.72 29.27
CA ASN A 469 -5.92 -52.28 30.39
C ASN A 469 -6.55 -51.10 31.18
N LYS A 470 -7.79 -51.11 31.73
CA LYS A 470 -8.42 -51.97 32.76
C LYS A 470 -7.63 -51.97 34.09
N THR A 471 -8.21 -51.81 35.29
CA THR A 471 -9.63 -51.92 35.72
C THR A 471 -9.83 -51.23 37.09
N GLN A 472 -11.06 -50.75 37.40
CA GLN A 472 -11.64 -50.61 38.76
C GLN A 472 -10.90 -49.63 39.75
N GLU A 473 -11.49 -49.12 40.84
CA GLU A 473 -12.80 -49.35 41.50
C GLU A 473 -13.22 -48.14 42.39
N ASN A 474 -14.49 -48.06 42.81
CA ASN A 474 -15.04 -47.62 44.13
C ASN A 474 -14.52 -46.32 44.83
N ILE A 475 -15.26 -45.56 45.66
CA ILE A 475 -16.63 -45.50 46.23
C ILE A 475 -16.84 -44.00 46.59
N GLY A 476 -18.04 -43.40 46.66
CA GLY A 476 -19.40 -43.88 46.45
C GLY A 476 -20.40 -42.75 46.74
N SER A 477 -21.70 -43.00 46.63
CA SER A 477 -22.78 -42.02 46.83
C SER A 477 -23.47 -42.15 48.19
N GLN A 478 -24.02 -41.04 48.70
CA GLN A 478 -25.18 -41.08 49.61
C GLN A 478 -26.20 -40.03 49.18
N HIS A 479 -27.48 -40.42 49.22
CA HIS A 479 -28.61 -39.53 49.03
C HIS A 479 -28.91 -38.74 50.30
N HIS A 480 -29.55 -37.57 50.14
CA HIS A 480 -30.72 -37.29 50.97
C HIS A 480 -31.71 -36.41 50.20
N GLU A 481 -32.96 -36.88 50.11
CA GLU A 481 -34.12 -36.06 49.74
C GLU A 481 -34.73 -35.44 51.01
N SER A 482 -35.26 -34.22 50.90
CA SER A 482 -36.43 -33.77 51.67
C SER A 482 -36.97 -32.45 51.12
N SER A 483 -38.29 -32.29 51.12
CA SER A 483 -39.03 -31.20 50.47
C SER A 483 -39.61 -30.16 51.44
N SER A 484 -39.65 -28.90 51.03
CA SER A 484 -40.73 -27.93 51.34
C SER A 484 -40.66 -26.78 50.32
N ILE A 485 -41.63 -26.60 49.44
CA ILE A 485 -42.86 -25.83 49.70
C ILE A 485 -42.53 -24.43 50.25
N ASP A 486 -42.69 -23.41 49.40
CA ASP A 486 -43.56 -22.30 49.77
C ASP A 486 -44.22 -21.67 48.53
N LYS A 487 -45.38 -21.04 48.72
CA LYS A 487 -46.11 -20.24 47.73
C LYS A 487 -46.63 -19.00 48.43
N ASN A 488 -46.43 -17.80 47.86
CA ASN A 488 -47.49 -16.79 47.87
C ASN A 488 -47.27 -15.61 46.90
N ILE A 489 -48.32 -15.39 46.09
CA ILE A 489 -48.99 -14.11 45.85
C ILE A 489 -48.13 -12.87 45.58
N CYS A 490 -48.23 -12.35 44.34
CA CYS A 490 -48.81 -11.01 44.14
C CYS A 490 -49.55 -10.95 42.79
N LYS A 491 -50.70 -10.26 42.76
CA LYS A 491 -51.49 -9.99 41.54
C LYS A 491 -51.30 -8.54 41.09
N GLY A 492 -51.51 -8.26 39.80
CA GLY A 492 -51.45 -6.91 39.25
C GLY A 492 -51.87 -6.88 37.78
N ASP A 493 -53.16 -6.99 37.51
CA ASP A 493 -53.72 -6.91 36.16
C ASP A 493 -53.72 -5.47 35.62
N CYS A 494 -53.45 -5.31 34.33
CA CYS A 494 -54.07 -4.26 33.51
C CYS A 494 -54.07 -4.68 32.03
N GLN A 495 -55.05 -4.19 31.25
CA GLN A 495 -55.50 -4.86 30.01
C GLN A 495 -55.13 -4.11 28.73
N SER A 496 -54.93 -4.87 27.64
CA SER A 496 -55.18 -4.49 26.22
C SER A 496 -54.25 -3.39 25.61
N THR A 497 -54.11 -3.24 24.29
CA THR A 497 -54.95 -3.67 23.14
C THR A 497 -54.16 -4.20 21.91
N ASN A 498 -54.91 -4.93 21.07
CA ASN A 498 -54.78 -5.11 19.62
C ASN A 498 -53.67 -5.98 19.00
N GLU A 499 -54.15 -7.01 18.30
CA GLU A 499 -53.44 -7.94 17.43
C GLU A 499 -53.10 -7.30 16.07
N ILE A 500 -51.98 -7.72 15.46
CA ILE A 500 -51.90 -7.96 14.00
C ILE A 500 -51.21 -9.32 13.80
N ILE A 501 -51.74 -10.12 12.87
CA ILE A 501 -51.38 -11.53 12.69
C ILE A 501 -50.12 -11.69 11.83
N GLY A 502 -49.13 -12.44 12.31
CA GLY A 502 -47.96 -12.89 11.54
C GLY A 502 -47.47 -14.24 12.04
N GLN A 503 -47.85 -15.32 11.36
CA GLN A 503 -47.61 -16.69 11.84
C GLN A 503 -46.14 -17.11 11.73
N SER A 504 -45.45 -17.27 12.87
CA SER A 504 -44.22 -18.06 12.99
C SER A 504 -44.57 -19.47 13.49
N ARG A 505 -44.14 -20.50 12.75
CA ARG A 505 -44.22 -21.90 13.20
C ARG A 505 -42.93 -22.28 13.94
N PRO A 506 -42.99 -23.05 15.04
CA PRO A 506 -41.79 -23.60 15.66
C PRO A 506 -41.16 -24.69 14.78
N MET A 507 -39.84 -24.82 14.82
CA MET A 507 -39.16 -26.05 14.40
C MET A 507 -39.31 -27.11 15.50
N PRO A 508 -39.53 -28.39 15.17
CA PRO A 508 -39.45 -29.49 16.13
C PRO A 508 -38.02 -30.03 16.24
N ASP A 509 -37.58 -30.33 17.47
CA ASP A 509 -36.48 -31.27 17.70
C ASP A 509 -36.90 -32.70 17.30
N ILE A 510 -36.00 -33.45 16.65
CA ILE A 510 -36.20 -34.88 16.38
C ILE A 510 -34.89 -35.65 16.65
N TYR A 511 -34.99 -36.68 17.49
CA TYR A 511 -33.87 -37.55 17.89
C TYR A 511 -34.35 -39.01 17.95
N ASP A 512 -34.03 -39.83 16.94
CA ASP A 512 -33.83 -41.30 16.97
C ASP A 512 -33.58 -41.76 15.51
N LYS A 513 -32.60 -42.63 15.17
CA LYS A 513 -32.35 -44.05 15.51
C LYS A 513 -33.26 -45.08 14.81
N ASN A 514 -32.74 -45.69 13.74
CA ASN A 514 -32.33 -47.12 13.66
C ASN A 514 -32.56 -47.78 12.28
N ALA A 515 -31.58 -48.59 11.85
CA ALA A 515 -31.67 -49.69 10.86
C ALA A 515 -32.09 -49.32 9.41
N MET A 516 -31.61 -49.94 8.31
CA MET A 516 -30.49 -50.88 8.03
C MET A 516 -29.67 -50.28 6.84
N ASN A 517 -28.67 -50.89 6.17
CA ASN A 517 -27.95 -52.18 6.21
C ASN A 517 -26.50 -51.90 5.66
N GLY A 518 -25.54 -52.81 5.48
CA GLY A 518 -25.51 -54.28 5.54
C GLY A 518 -24.96 -54.92 4.25
N ARG A 519 -23.67 -54.70 3.92
CA ARG A 519 -22.94 -55.44 2.89
C ARG A 519 -21.46 -55.62 3.25
N GLN A 520 -20.95 -56.83 3.05
CA GLN A 520 -19.57 -57.22 3.35
C GLN A 520 -18.63 -56.88 2.18
N ILE A 521 -17.35 -56.69 2.47
CA ILE A 521 -16.25 -56.80 1.50
C ILE A 521 -15.33 -57.91 1.98
N HIS A 522 -15.11 -58.92 1.14
CA HIS A 522 -14.15 -60.00 1.40
C HIS A 522 -12.76 -59.60 0.89
N SER A 523 -11.74 -59.86 1.71
CA SER A 523 -10.39 -60.16 1.23
C SER A 523 -10.33 -61.61 0.72
N PRO A 524 -9.42 -61.91 -0.21
CA PRO A 524 -8.48 -63.00 0.11
C PRO A 524 -7.00 -62.62 -0.12
N ASN A 525 -6.13 -63.52 0.36
CA ASN A 525 -4.67 -63.41 0.40
C ASN A 525 -3.98 -64.01 -0.85
N GLU A 526 -2.68 -63.67 -0.98
CA GLU A 526 -1.55 -64.53 -1.43
C GLU A 526 -1.77 -65.61 -2.52
N ARG A 527 -0.94 -65.58 -3.57
CA ARG A 527 0.27 -66.44 -3.62
C ARG A 527 1.22 -66.15 -4.78
N ASN A 528 2.42 -66.71 -4.65
CA ASN A 528 3.55 -66.68 -5.58
C ASN A 528 3.18 -67.19 -6.98
N GLU A 529 3.88 -66.71 -8.02
CA GLU A 529 4.97 -67.46 -8.66
C GLU A 529 5.73 -66.58 -9.68
N ALA A 530 6.95 -67.00 -10.02
CA ALA A 530 7.75 -66.42 -11.10
C ALA A 530 7.94 -67.48 -12.19
N PRO A 531 8.10 -67.08 -13.46
CA PRO A 531 9.30 -67.56 -14.14
C PRO A 531 9.98 -66.55 -15.09
N LEU A 532 11.30 -66.68 -15.11
CA LEU A 532 12.23 -66.65 -16.26
C LEU A 532 11.87 -65.91 -17.56
N GLU A 533 12.82 -65.07 -17.97
CA GLU A 533 13.37 -64.91 -19.32
C GLU A 533 12.49 -65.14 -20.57
N LYS A 534 12.41 -64.08 -21.38
CA LYS A 534 12.86 -64.17 -22.78
C LYS A 534 13.35 -62.83 -23.31
N GLU A 535 14.54 -62.82 -23.88
CA GLU A 535 14.98 -61.71 -24.74
C GLU A 535 14.05 -61.62 -25.96
N LEU A 536 13.63 -60.40 -26.30
CA LEU A 536 13.10 -60.11 -27.63
C LEU A 536 13.79 -58.86 -28.17
N VAL A 537 14.85 -59.09 -28.94
CA VAL A 537 15.60 -58.03 -29.64
C VAL A 537 14.74 -57.49 -30.77
N GLN A 538 13.91 -56.48 -30.48
CA GLN A 538 13.25 -55.68 -31.51
C GLN A 538 14.24 -54.65 -32.08
N THR A 539 14.82 -55.00 -33.23
CA THR A 539 15.54 -54.05 -34.09
C THR A 539 14.55 -53.07 -34.71
N VAL A 540 14.25 -51.97 -34.00
CA VAL A 540 13.42 -50.87 -34.53
C VAL A 540 14.18 -50.18 -35.67
N SER A 541 13.58 -50.16 -36.86
CA SER A 541 14.10 -49.47 -38.05
C SER A 541 14.17 -47.96 -37.85
N ALA A 542 15.21 -47.32 -38.38
CA ALA A 542 15.60 -45.97 -37.97
C ALA A 542 14.91 -44.81 -38.73
N ASP A 543 13.98 -45.13 -39.65
CA ASP A 543 13.51 -44.25 -40.74
C ASP A 543 12.23 -43.43 -40.45
N ASP A 544 11.41 -43.76 -39.45
CA ASP A 544 10.13 -43.07 -39.16
C ASP A 544 10.27 -41.69 -38.46
N ARG A 545 11.42 -41.01 -38.61
CA ARG A 545 11.76 -39.83 -37.78
C ARG A 545 11.35 -38.46 -38.31
N ASP A 546 10.83 -38.36 -39.54
CA ASP A 546 10.46 -37.06 -40.13
C ASP A 546 9.03 -36.59 -39.79
N CYS A 547 8.15 -37.45 -39.26
CA CYS A 547 6.76 -37.08 -38.97
C CYS A 547 6.55 -36.21 -37.71
N ASP A 548 7.49 -36.24 -36.75
CA ASP A 548 7.33 -35.54 -35.46
C ASP A 548 7.56 -34.01 -35.55
N VAL A 549 8.20 -33.54 -36.63
CA VAL A 549 8.67 -32.15 -36.76
C VAL A 549 7.52 -31.14 -36.73
N ASP A 550 6.40 -31.41 -37.38
CA ASP A 550 5.28 -30.46 -37.45
C ASP A 550 4.39 -30.45 -36.19
N SER A 551 4.41 -31.51 -35.39
CA SER A 551 3.84 -31.52 -34.02
C SER A 551 4.57 -30.52 -33.11
N SER A 552 5.91 -30.47 -33.20
CA SER A 552 6.72 -29.51 -32.45
C SER A 552 6.47 -28.05 -32.87
N ARG A 553 6.18 -27.81 -34.15
CA ARG A 553 5.92 -26.47 -34.70
C ARG A 553 4.53 -25.94 -34.37
N THR A 554 3.51 -26.78 -34.49
CA THR A 554 2.12 -26.41 -34.20
C THR A 554 1.92 -26.07 -32.72
N SER A 555 2.45 -26.90 -31.81
CA SER A 555 2.43 -26.65 -30.37
C SER A 555 3.16 -25.36 -29.97
N LEU A 556 4.35 -25.10 -30.55
CA LEU A 556 5.08 -23.84 -30.34
C LEU A 556 4.27 -22.61 -30.82
N PHE A 557 3.58 -22.71 -31.96
CA PHE A 557 2.77 -21.63 -32.52
C PHE A 557 1.52 -21.31 -31.69
N VAL A 558 0.86 -22.33 -31.13
CA VAL A 558 -0.27 -22.14 -30.18
C VAL A 558 0.23 -21.47 -28.91
N ASN A 559 1.31 -21.97 -28.31
CA ASN A 559 1.92 -21.38 -27.10
C ASN A 559 2.32 -19.91 -27.32
N PHE A 560 2.89 -19.59 -28.49
CA PHE A 560 3.21 -18.21 -28.87
C PHE A 560 1.96 -17.32 -28.91
N LYS A 561 0.88 -17.74 -29.58
CA LYS A 561 -0.39 -16.96 -29.63
C LYS A 561 -0.99 -16.72 -28.25
N MET A 562 -1.10 -17.77 -27.44
CA MET A 562 -1.67 -17.69 -26.09
C MET A 562 -0.86 -16.78 -25.16
N THR A 563 0.46 -16.70 -25.36
CA THR A 563 1.34 -15.81 -24.59
C THR A 563 0.96 -14.33 -24.77
N TYR A 564 0.64 -13.87 -25.99
CA TYR A 564 0.22 -12.47 -26.21
C TYR A 564 -1.16 -12.20 -25.61
N LEU A 565 -2.12 -13.10 -25.82
CA LEU A 565 -3.48 -12.99 -25.30
C LEU A 565 -3.48 -12.90 -23.76
N PHE A 566 -2.80 -13.85 -23.10
CA PHE A 566 -2.70 -13.87 -21.63
C PHE A 566 -1.91 -12.68 -21.08
N SER A 567 -0.88 -12.22 -21.78
CA SER A 567 -0.13 -11.03 -21.36
C SER A 567 -0.95 -9.75 -21.46
N GLY A 568 -1.72 -9.56 -22.54
CA GLY A 568 -2.66 -8.44 -22.67
C GLY A 568 -3.70 -8.44 -21.55
N PHE A 569 -4.31 -9.59 -21.28
CA PHE A 569 -5.26 -9.78 -20.17
C PHE A 569 -4.62 -9.46 -18.82
N THR A 570 -3.44 -10.01 -18.54
CA THR A 570 -2.68 -9.76 -17.31
C THR A 570 -2.36 -8.26 -17.15
N LEU A 571 -1.95 -7.57 -18.22
CA LEU A 571 -1.67 -6.14 -18.18
C LEU A 571 -2.92 -5.31 -17.86
N ALA A 572 -4.06 -5.64 -18.46
CA ALA A 572 -5.33 -4.99 -18.14
C ALA A 572 -5.74 -5.19 -16.68
N MET A 573 -5.60 -6.40 -16.14
CA MET A 573 -5.84 -6.68 -14.71
C MET A 573 -4.89 -5.88 -13.80
N CYS A 574 -3.61 -5.72 -14.21
CA CYS A 574 -2.66 -4.86 -13.49
C CYS A 574 -3.13 -3.39 -13.46
N ILE A 575 -3.55 -2.85 -14.61
CA ILE A 575 -4.08 -1.47 -14.73
C ILE A 575 -5.38 -1.31 -13.93
N TYR A 576 -6.24 -2.33 -13.89
CA TYR A 576 -7.52 -2.27 -13.18
C TYR A 576 -7.35 -2.27 -11.64
N ILE A 577 -6.34 -2.99 -11.14
CA ILE A 577 -5.96 -2.95 -9.72
C ILE A 577 -5.17 -1.67 -9.38
N ARG A 578 -4.37 -1.14 -10.33
CA ARG A 578 -3.54 0.06 -10.17
C ARG A 578 -3.59 0.96 -11.41
N ALA A 579 -4.49 1.94 -11.38
CA ALA A 579 -4.72 2.88 -12.48
C ALA A 579 -3.47 3.71 -12.84
N ASP A 580 -2.58 3.97 -11.88
CA ASP A 580 -1.31 4.67 -12.07
C ASP A 580 -0.35 3.94 -13.04
N LEU A 581 -0.50 2.62 -13.19
CA LEU A 581 0.29 1.84 -14.15
C LEU A 581 -0.01 2.21 -15.61
N LEU A 582 -1.16 2.79 -15.92
CA LEU A 582 -1.44 3.31 -17.27
C LEU A 582 -0.41 4.39 -17.68
N VAL A 583 -0.03 5.27 -16.73
CA VAL A 583 0.98 6.31 -16.93
C VAL A 583 2.39 5.71 -17.07
N PHE A 584 2.70 4.69 -16.25
CA PHE A 584 3.95 3.93 -16.35
C PHE A 584 4.13 3.29 -17.73
N ILE A 585 3.11 2.57 -18.20
CA ILE A 585 3.12 1.86 -19.49
C ILE A 585 3.21 2.86 -20.64
N ALA A 586 2.43 3.96 -20.59
CA ALA A 586 2.48 5.01 -21.61
C ALA A 586 3.88 5.60 -21.77
N PHE A 587 4.55 6.00 -20.68
CA PHE A 587 5.90 6.55 -20.76
C PHE A 587 6.98 5.53 -21.12
N LEU A 588 6.80 4.24 -20.80
CA LEU A 588 7.71 3.17 -21.23
C LEU A 588 7.60 2.91 -22.75
N VAL A 589 6.40 3.00 -23.31
CA VAL A 589 6.10 2.67 -24.71
C VAL A 589 6.32 3.86 -25.65
N LEU A 590 6.01 5.10 -25.23
CA LEU A 590 6.03 6.30 -26.08
C LEU A 590 7.38 6.58 -26.78
N PRO A 591 8.57 6.35 -26.18
CA PRO A 591 9.86 6.46 -26.88
C PRO A 591 10.07 5.47 -28.04
N TYR A 592 9.18 4.48 -28.19
CA TYR A 592 9.12 3.54 -29.33
C TYR A 592 8.02 3.90 -30.33
N GLY A 593 7.21 4.95 -30.07
CA GLY A 593 5.99 5.29 -30.81
C GLY A 593 6.18 5.45 -32.32
N ARG A 594 7.34 5.93 -32.81
CA ARG A 594 7.65 5.95 -34.25
C ARG A 594 7.52 4.59 -34.95
N ARG A 595 7.72 3.47 -34.23
CA ARG A 595 7.51 2.10 -34.72
C ARG A 595 6.07 1.61 -34.58
N MET A 596 5.27 2.25 -33.73
CA MET A 596 3.84 1.95 -33.58
C MET A 596 3.00 2.63 -34.67
N CYS A 597 3.48 3.75 -35.21
CA CYS A 597 2.92 4.39 -36.40
C CYS A 597 3.13 3.57 -37.69
N ASP A 598 3.98 2.53 -37.68
CA ASP A 598 4.07 1.59 -38.80
C ASP A 598 2.76 0.78 -38.87
N CYS A 599 1.88 1.06 -39.84
CA CYS A 599 0.60 0.37 -39.98
C CYS A 599 0.74 -1.18 -40.00
N ASN A 600 1.83 -1.66 -40.60
CA ASN A 600 2.25 -3.07 -40.66
C ASN A 600 2.72 -3.67 -39.31
N LEU A 601 2.61 -2.94 -38.21
CA LEU A 601 2.73 -3.45 -36.84
C LEU A 601 1.36 -3.53 -36.16
N LEU A 602 0.52 -2.50 -36.32
CA LEU A 602 -0.85 -2.47 -35.78
C LEU A 602 -1.72 -3.61 -36.33
N THR A 603 -1.58 -3.94 -37.62
CA THR A 603 -2.28 -5.07 -38.26
C THR A 603 -1.67 -6.44 -37.95
N SER A 604 -0.58 -6.52 -37.17
CA SER A 604 0.08 -7.80 -36.91
C SER A 604 -0.68 -8.64 -35.88
N LEU A 605 -0.87 -9.93 -36.18
CA LEU A 605 -1.62 -10.86 -35.33
C LEU A 605 -1.20 -10.87 -33.84
N PRO A 606 0.10 -10.76 -33.47
CA PRO A 606 0.49 -10.68 -32.05
C PRO A 606 0.00 -9.41 -31.35
N VAL A 607 -0.04 -8.27 -32.04
CA VAL A 607 -0.61 -7.02 -31.51
C VAL A 607 -2.12 -7.16 -31.35
N LEU A 608 -2.81 -7.70 -32.36
CA LEU A 608 -4.25 -7.96 -32.29
C LEU A 608 -4.63 -8.88 -31.12
N LEU A 609 -3.91 -9.99 -30.93
CA LEU A 609 -4.12 -10.90 -29.79
C LEU A 609 -3.85 -10.24 -28.43
N TYR A 610 -2.82 -9.39 -28.34
CA TYR A 610 -2.53 -8.62 -27.12
C TYR A 610 -3.64 -7.62 -26.81
N CYS A 611 -4.16 -6.91 -27.82
CA CYS A 611 -5.28 -5.98 -27.69
C CYS A 611 -6.58 -6.70 -27.30
N ILE A 612 -6.89 -7.87 -27.90
CA ILE A 612 -8.05 -8.69 -27.51
C ILE A 612 -7.94 -9.11 -26.04
N GLY A 613 -6.75 -9.55 -25.60
CA GLY A 613 -6.50 -9.89 -24.20
C GLY A 613 -6.71 -8.70 -23.27
N LEU A 614 -6.17 -7.54 -23.63
CA LEU A 614 -6.31 -6.29 -22.87
C LEU A 614 -7.79 -5.88 -22.74
N MET A 615 -8.55 -5.91 -23.84
CA MET A 615 -9.99 -5.64 -23.80
C MET A 615 -10.74 -6.66 -22.94
N ALA A 616 -10.42 -7.95 -23.01
CA ALA A 616 -11.05 -8.97 -22.18
C ALA A 616 -10.78 -8.77 -20.67
N GLY A 617 -9.56 -8.35 -20.29
CA GLY A 617 -9.22 -8.05 -18.90
C GLY A 617 -9.89 -6.77 -18.39
N LEU A 618 -10.00 -5.72 -19.21
CA LEU A 618 -10.75 -4.52 -18.85
C LEU A 618 -12.25 -4.82 -18.70
N SER A 619 -12.85 -5.58 -19.61
CA SER A 619 -14.25 -6.02 -19.50
C SER A 619 -14.50 -6.87 -18.27
N PHE A 620 -13.56 -7.74 -17.88
CA PHE A 620 -13.65 -8.52 -16.64
C PHE A 620 -13.61 -7.64 -15.39
N GLY A 621 -12.72 -6.64 -15.35
CA GLY A 621 -12.69 -5.66 -14.25
C GLY A 621 -13.96 -4.81 -14.15
N ILE A 622 -14.48 -4.32 -15.29
CA ILE A 622 -15.76 -3.59 -15.33
C ILE A 622 -16.92 -4.48 -14.86
N PHE A 623 -16.91 -5.76 -15.22
CA PHE A 623 -17.91 -6.71 -14.74
C PHE A 623 -17.80 -6.96 -13.23
N ASP A 624 -16.60 -7.15 -12.68
CA ASP A 624 -16.40 -7.35 -11.24
C ASP A 624 -16.82 -6.11 -10.42
N ASP A 625 -16.48 -4.90 -10.88
CA ASP A 625 -16.91 -3.66 -10.24
C ASP A 625 -18.44 -3.47 -10.32
N CYS A 626 -19.05 -3.65 -11.50
CA CYS A 626 -20.51 -3.58 -11.66
C CYS A 626 -21.25 -4.60 -10.77
N TYR A 627 -20.72 -5.81 -10.63
CA TYR A 627 -21.27 -6.84 -9.75
C TYR A 627 -21.11 -6.48 -8.27
N SER A 628 -19.92 -6.00 -7.87
CA SER A 628 -19.57 -5.72 -6.47
C SER A 628 -20.20 -4.43 -5.92
N TYR A 629 -20.40 -3.43 -6.77
CA TYR A 629 -21.03 -2.16 -6.39
C TYR A 629 -22.52 -2.07 -6.76
N ARG A 630 -23.06 -3.04 -7.53
CA ARG A 630 -24.44 -3.05 -8.07
C ARG A 630 -24.82 -1.83 -8.90
N SER A 631 -23.82 -1.09 -9.36
CA SER A 631 -23.96 0.18 -10.07
C SER A 631 -22.88 0.25 -11.14
N LEU A 632 -23.13 1.01 -12.22
CA LEU A 632 -22.23 1.13 -13.37
C LEU A 632 -21.03 2.01 -13.03
N VAL A 633 -20.10 1.47 -12.24
CA VAL A 633 -18.91 2.15 -11.75
C VAL A 633 -17.65 1.48 -12.28
N ILE A 634 -16.60 2.26 -12.48
CA ILE A 634 -15.29 1.82 -12.96
C ILE A 634 -14.25 2.42 -12.00
N SER A 635 -13.75 1.63 -11.05
CA SER A 635 -12.86 2.12 -9.98
C SER A 635 -11.62 2.85 -10.51
N PRO A 636 -10.93 2.40 -11.59
CA PRO A 636 -9.83 3.16 -12.18
C PRO A 636 -10.22 4.58 -12.62
N TRP A 637 -11.43 4.79 -13.16
CA TRP A 637 -11.91 6.11 -13.55
C TRP A 637 -12.23 6.96 -12.31
N GLN A 638 -12.89 6.38 -11.30
CA GLN A 638 -13.21 7.10 -10.06
C GLN A 638 -11.96 7.47 -9.27
N TRP A 639 -10.93 6.61 -9.28
CA TRP A 639 -9.60 6.91 -8.74
C TRP A 639 -8.93 8.09 -9.46
N VAL A 640 -8.95 8.13 -10.80
CA VAL A 640 -8.42 9.24 -11.60
C VAL A 640 -9.21 10.54 -11.34
N ASN A 641 -10.53 10.46 -11.29
CA ASN A 641 -11.43 11.58 -10.95
C ASN A 641 -11.08 12.18 -9.58
N PHE A 642 -10.90 11.35 -8.55
CA PHE A 642 -10.60 11.79 -7.19
C PHE A 642 -9.17 12.33 -7.02
N ASN A 643 -8.16 11.59 -7.50
CA ASN A 643 -6.75 11.89 -7.23
C ASN A 643 -6.13 12.86 -8.24
N VAL A 644 -6.54 12.82 -9.51
CA VAL A 644 -5.89 13.57 -10.61
C VAL A 644 -6.74 14.75 -11.08
N ILE A 645 -8.04 14.54 -11.33
CA ILE A 645 -8.91 15.59 -11.90
C ILE A 645 -9.35 16.59 -10.81
N ARG A 646 -9.68 16.12 -9.61
CA ARG A 646 -10.17 16.94 -8.49
C ARG A 646 -9.13 17.26 -7.41
N ASP A 647 -7.94 16.66 -7.52
CA ASP A 647 -6.88 16.59 -6.48
C ASP A 647 -7.39 16.60 -5.03
N ARG A 648 -8.38 15.74 -4.75
CA ARG A 648 -8.86 15.55 -3.37
C ARG A 648 -7.79 14.89 -2.50
N SER A 649 -6.82 14.20 -3.13
CA SER A 649 -5.66 13.60 -2.47
C SER A 649 -4.87 14.60 -1.62
N ALA A 650 -4.61 15.80 -2.16
CA ALA A 650 -3.91 16.88 -1.47
C ALA A 650 -4.62 17.36 -0.19
N ILE A 651 -5.94 17.31 -0.18
CA ILE A 651 -6.79 17.84 0.91
C ILE A 651 -6.82 16.85 2.08
N PHE A 652 -6.91 15.54 1.80
CA PHE A 652 -7.04 14.51 2.84
C PHE A 652 -5.71 13.95 3.34
N PHE A 653 -4.69 13.85 2.47
CA PHE A 653 -3.39 13.25 2.82
C PHE A 653 -2.25 14.29 2.91
N GLY A 654 -2.58 15.57 2.68
CA GLY A 654 -1.64 16.68 2.65
C GLY A 654 -0.80 16.71 1.38
N THR A 655 0.19 17.60 1.36
CA THR A 655 1.09 17.80 0.20
C THR A 655 2.55 17.63 0.58
N LYS A 656 3.39 17.32 -0.40
CA LYS A 656 4.86 17.27 -0.24
C LYS A 656 5.56 18.00 -1.38
N HIS A 657 6.60 18.75 -1.04
CA HIS A 657 7.43 19.50 -1.99
C HIS A 657 7.99 18.60 -3.12
N TRP A 658 8.14 19.14 -4.34
CA TRP A 658 8.54 18.37 -5.53
C TRP A 658 9.84 17.58 -5.35
N SER A 659 10.80 18.12 -4.59
CA SER A 659 12.09 17.46 -4.29
C SER A 659 12.00 16.28 -3.31
N PHE A 660 10.80 15.90 -2.85
CA PHE A 660 10.57 14.75 -1.97
C PHE A 660 11.21 13.47 -2.52
N TYR A 661 10.95 13.13 -3.78
CA TYR A 661 11.48 11.89 -4.37
C TYR A 661 13.00 11.92 -4.61
N ILE A 662 13.57 13.10 -4.90
CA ILE A 662 15.04 13.23 -5.00
C ILE A 662 15.68 12.91 -3.64
N ARG A 663 15.14 13.47 -2.55
CA ARG A 663 15.65 13.21 -1.20
C ARG A 663 15.39 11.77 -0.76
N ALA A 664 14.20 11.23 -1.04
CA ALA A 664 13.82 9.88 -0.67
C ALA A 664 14.65 8.80 -1.38
N LEU A 665 14.96 8.96 -2.68
CA LEU A 665 15.69 7.97 -3.45
C LEU A 665 17.22 8.14 -3.42
N PHE A 666 17.73 9.38 -3.47
CA PHE A 666 19.16 9.63 -3.71
C PHE A 666 19.91 10.16 -2.47
N THR A 667 19.30 11.01 -1.64
CA THR A 667 20.00 11.52 -0.44
C THR A 667 19.84 10.62 0.78
N LYS A 668 18.98 9.60 0.73
CA LYS A 668 18.83 8.58 1.79
C LYS A 668 19.48 7.23 1.46
N ASP A 669 19.75 6.92 0.19
CA ASP A 669 20.40 5.68 -0.24
C ASP A 669 21.69 6.01 -1.01
N GLU A 670 22.82 5.79 -0.34
CA GLU A 670 24.17 5.99 -0.88
C GLU A 670 24.44 5.13 -2.12
N VAL A 671 23.84 3.95 -2.20
CA VAL A 671 24.02 2.99 -3.31
C VAL A 671 23.26 3.45 -4.55
N MET A 672 22.06 4.01 -4.39
CA MET A 672 21.32 4.64 -5.50
C MET A 672 22.09 5.85 -6.05
N SER A 673 22.62 6.70 -5.19
CA SER A 673 23.49 7.82 -5.59
C SER A 673 24.79 7.35 -6.26
N ALA A 674 25.47 6.34 -5.72
CA ALA A 674 26.67 5.78 -6.33
C ALA A 674 26.37 5.17 -7.72
N CYS A 675 25.28 4.42 -7.87
CA CYS A 675 24.85 3.87 -9.16
C CYS A 675 24.51 4.96 -10.17
N LEU A 676 23.91 6.08 -9.75
CA LEU A 676 23.64 7.24 -10.60
C LEU A 676 24.94 7.87 -11.12
N VAL A 677 25.92 8.12 -10.23
CA VAL A 677 27.23 8.68 -10.60
C VAL A 677 28.00 7.73 -11.52
N VAL A 678 28.07 6.44 -11.19
CA VAL A 678 28.69 5.40 -12.03
C VAL A 678 28.05 5.35 -13.42
N SER A 679 26.72 5.46 -13.51
CA SER A 679 26.02 5.48 -14.79
C SER A 679 26.33 6.73 -15.62
N ALA A 680 26.37 7.91 -15.00
CA ALA A 680 26.74 9.17 -15.67
C ALA A 680 28.19 9.17 -16.18
N LEU A 681 29.14 8.67 -15.37
CA LEU A 681 30.54 8.50 -15.77
C LEU A 681 30.68 7.51 -16.93
N THR A 682 29.99 6.37 -16.86
CA THR A 682 30.06 5.34 -17.92
C THR A 682 29.40 5.81 -19.22
N PHE A 683 28.29 6.55 -19.15
CA PHE A 683 27.66 7.20 -20.31
C PHE A 683 28.63 8.19 -20.98
N THR A 684 29.33 9.00 -20.19
CA THR A 684 30.31 9.97 -20.68
C THR A 684 31.51 9.27 -21.32
N ALA A 685 32.07 8.25 -20.67
CA ALA A 685 33.19 7.46 -21.20
C ALA A 685 32.85 6.77 -22.54
N MET A 686 31.64 6.21 -22.67
CA MET A 686 31.15 5.63 -23.94
C MET A 686 31.07 6.68 -25.06
N LYS A 687 30.59 7.89 -24.76
CA LYS A 687 30.54 9.01 -25.73
C LYS A 687 31.95 9.40 -26.19
N CYS A 688 32.91 9.49 -25.27
CA CYS A 688 34.30 9.84 -25.58
C CYS A 688 35.02 8.75 -26.42
N LYS A 689 34.88 7.47 -26.07
CA LYS A 689 35.60 6.37 -26.75
C LYS A 689 35.00 5.94 -28.10
N LYS A 690 33.83 6.47 -28.51
CA LYS A 690 33.13 6.14 -29.78
C LYS A 690 33.00 4.62 -30.02
N ILE A 691 32.71 3.85 -28.96
CA ILE A 691 32.62 2.39 -29.00
C ILE A 691 31.40 1.97 -29.82
N ARG A 692 31.63 1.55 -31.07
CA ARG A 692 30.58 1.24 -32.05
C ARG A 692 29.66 0.11 -31.59
N ASP A 693 30.21 -0.89 -30.91
CA ASP A 693 29.49 -2.08 -30.44
C ASP A 693 28.52 -1.80 -29.28
N HIS A 694 28.44 -0.56 -28.78
CA HIS A 694 27.51 -0.15 -27.73
C HIS A 694 26.37 0.75 -28.22
N GLU A 695 26.29 1.07 -29.52
CA GLU A 695 25.24 1.93 -30.09
C GLU A 695 23.82 1.43 -29.77
N ARG A 696 23.61 0.10 -29.78
CA ARG A 696 22.33 -0.52 -29.41
C ARG A 696 21.99 -0.32 -27.93
N PHE A 697 22.93 -0.54 -27.02
CA PHE A 697 22.75 -0.31 -25.58
C PHE A 697 22.46 1.17 -25.30
N MET A 698 23.20 2.09 -25.93
CA MET A 698 22.97 3.53 -25.80
C MET A 698 21.60 3.94 -26.32
N THR A 699 21.11 3.35 -27.42
CA THR A 699 19.76 3.61 -27.95
C THR A 699 18.66 3.16 -26.97
N VAL A 700 18.82 2.00 -26.33
CA VAL A 700 17.89 1.51 -25.30
C VAL A 700 17.94 2.39 -24.05
N ASN A 701 19.15 2.74 -23.58
CA ASN A 701 19.34 3.57 -22.40
C ASN A 701 18.80 4.99 -22.56
N VAL A 702 18.94 5.61 -23.73
CA VAL A 702 18.34 6.93 -23.99
C VAL A 702 16.81 6.87 -23.94
N ARG A 703 16.19 5.82 -24.50
CA ARG A 703 14.73 5.62 -24.42
C ARG A 703 14.27 5.41 -22.97
N LEU A 704 14.95 4.50 -22.25
CA LEU A 704 14.63 4.20 -20.85
C LEU A 704 14.83 5.43 -19.94
N PHE A 705 15.86 6.25 -20.19
CA PHE A 705 16.06 7.51 -19.48
C PHE A 705 14.93 8.52 -19.74
N ILE A 706 14.42 8.62 -20.97
CA ILE A 706 13.27 9.47 -21.30
C ILE A 706 12.01 8.97 -20.57
N SER A 707 11.76 7.65 -20.55
CA SER A 707 10.66 7.04 -19.79
C SER A 707 10.75 7.33 -18.29
N LEU A 708 11.94 7.14 -17.70
CA LEU A 708 12.23 7.43 -16.29
C LEU A 708 12.00 8.92 -15.99
N LEU A 709 12.56 9.82 -16.79
CA LEU A 709 12.43 11.27 -16.59
C LEU A 709 10.97 11.74 -16.68
N ALA A 710 10.21 11.27 -17.68
CA ALA A 710 8.79 11.60 -17.81
C ALA A 710 7.98 11.12 -16.60
N PHE A 711 8.14 9.84 -16.21
CA PHE A 711 7.45 9.27 -15.06
C PHE A 711 7.79 10.00 -13.75
N PHE A 712 9.08 10.32 -13.56
CA PHE A 712 9.57 11.05 -12.38
C PHE A 712 9.01 12.47 -12.30
N ILE A 713 8.94 13.19 -13.42
CA ILE A 713 8.36 14.54 -13.49
C ILE A 713 6.86 14.47 -13.13
N THR A 714 6.08 13.60 -13.77
CA THR A 714 4.64 13.47 -13.49
C THR A 714 4.37 13.17 -12.02
N HIS A 715 5.08 12.21 -11.42
CA HIS A 715 4.90 11.91 -9.99
C HIS A 715 5.38 13.06 -9.08
N SER A 716 6.44 13.78 -9.46
CA SER A 716 6.93 14.94 -8.70
C SER A 716 5.99 16.15 -8.75
N LEU A 717 5.11 16.23 -9.76
CA LEU A 717 4.08 17.26 -9.89
C LEU A 717 2.83 16.96 -9.04
N ASN A 718 2.44 15.69 -8.84
CA ASN A 718 1.31 15.32 -8.00
C ASN A 718 1.48 15.86 -6.56
N SER A 719 0.43 16.48 -6.00
CA SER A 719 0.49 17.13 -4.69
C SER A 719 0.83 16.18 -3.54
N HIS A 720 0.10 15.06 -3.44
CA HIS A 720 0.41 13.95 -2.53
C HIS A 720 1.56 13.08 -3.08
N LYS A 721 2.45 12.60 -2.20
CA LYS A 721 3.65 11.86 -2.58
C LYS A 721 4.05 10.80 -1.56
N GLU A 722 4.25 9.57 -2.02
CA GLU A 722 4.67 8.43 -1.21
C GLU A 722 5.64 7.54 -1.99
N VAL A 723 6.64 6.97 -1.32
CA VAL A 723 7.69 6.17 -1.98
C VAL A 723 7.13 4.92 -2.66
N ARG A 724 6.02 4.34 -2.15
CA ARG A 724 5.35 3.19 -2.77
C ARG A 724 4.84 3.46 -4.19
N PHE A 725 4.54 4.72 -4.56
CA PHE A 725 4.13 5.08 -5.92
C PHE A 725 5.27 4.97 -6.94
N LEU A 726 6.54 5.00 -6.49
CA LEU A 726 7.71 4.83 -7.36
C LEU A 726 8.22 3.38 -7.44
N HIS A 727 7.50 2.38 -6.91
CA HIS A 727 7.95 0.98 -6.88
C HIS A 727 8.46 0.49 -8.25
N ASP A 728 7.64 0.59 -9.29
CA ASP A 728 7.95 0.11 -10.63
C ASP A 728 8.98 1.00 -11.36
N PHE A 729 9.06 2.28 -10.98
CA PHE A 729 10.13 3.19 -11.42
C PHE A 729 11.48 2.80 -10.85
N ILE A 730 11.57 2.38 -9.57
CA ILE A 730 12.81 1.90 -8.96
C ILE A 730 13.29 0.64 -9.68
N VAL A 731 12.38 -0.26 -10.09
CA VAL A 731 12.72 -1.43 -10.92
C VAL A 731 13.33 -1.02 -12.27
N LEU A 732 12.73 -0.05 -12.98
CA LEU A 732 13.30 0.48 -14.24
C LEU A 732 14.64 1.20 -14.01
N LEU A 733 14.81 1.90 -12.89
CA LEU A 733 16.02 2.63 -12.54
C LEU A 733 17.19 1.67 -12.25
N LEU A 734 16.94 0.59 -11.50
CA LEU A 734 17.92 -0.49 -11.27
C LEU A 734 18.24 -1.26 -12.56
N THR A 735 17.25 -1.44 -13.44
CA THR A 735 17.44 -2.02 -14.78
C THR A 735 18.35 -1.13 -15.65
N PHE A 736 18.16 0.19 -15.60
CA PHE A 736 19.01 1.19 -16.25
C PHE A 736 20.44 1.13 -15.70
N TYR A 737 20.63 1.14 -14.37
CA TYR A 737 21.95 1.04 -13.72
C TYR A 737 22.68 -0.27 -14.04
N ALA A 738 21.99 -1.41 -14.04
CA ALA A 738 22.58 -2.71 -14.41
C ALA A 738 23.24 -2.68 -15.80
N SER A 739 22.66 -1.93 -16.76
CA SER A 739 23.22 -1.83 -18.10
C SER A 739 24.58 -1.12 -18.13
N PHE A 740 24.72 0.00 -17.40
CA PHE A 740 25.99 0.73 -17.31
C PHE A 740 27.04 -0.03 -16.51
N ILE A 741 26.64 -0.68 -15.41
CA ILE A 741 27.56 -1.46 -14.58
C ILE A 741 28.14 -2.64 -15.40
N VAL A 742 27.33 -3.37 -16.18
CA VAL A 742 27.86 -4.45 -17.05
C VAL A 742 28.80 -3.90 -18.13
N ILE A 743 28.49 -2.75 -18.74
CA ILE A 743 29.37 -2.12 -19.73
C ILE A 743 30.69 -1.68 -19.09
N LEU A 744 30.65 -1.08 -17.89
CA LEU A 744 31.83 -0.69 -17.13
C LEU A 744 32.68 -1.92 -16.78
N ILE A 745 32.08 -2.98 -16.23
CA ILE A 745 32.79 -4.23 -15.90
C ILE A 745 33.43 -4.83 -17.14
N LYS A 746 32.74 -4.91 -18.29
CA LYS A 746 33.33 -5.42 -19.53
C LYS A 746 34.48 -4.55 -20.04
N THR A 747 34.34 -3.23 -20.00
CA THR A 747 35.42 -2.28 -20.34
C THR A 747 36.63 -2.44 -19.42
N CYS A 748 36.42 -2.62 -18.11
CA CYS A 748 37.48 -2.87 -17.13
C CYS A 748 38.13 -4.24 -17.33
N LYS A 749 37.34 -5.27 -17.65
CA LYS A 749 37.81 -6.64 -17.93
C LYS A 749 38.69 -6.70 -19.16
N GLU A 750 38.27 -6.08 -20.25
CA GLU A 750 39.08 -5.93 -21.48
C GLU A 750 40.41 -5.23 -21.17
N TYR A 751 40.38 -4.13 -20.43
CA TYR A 751 41.59 -3.42 -20.01
C TYR A 751 42.49 -4.23 -19.08
N LEU A 752 41.94 -4.97 -18.12
CA LEU A 752 42.72 -5.84 -17.22
C LEU A 752 43.32 -7.04 -17.97
N ILE A 753 42.60 -7.64 -18.92
CA ILE A 753 43.11 -8.71 -19.77
C ILE A 753 44.25 -8.20 -20.66
N GLN A 754 44.13 -7.01 -21.25
CA GLN A 754 45.22 -6.36 -22.00
C GLN A 754 46.48 -6.11 -21.17
N ASN A 755 46.35 -6.05 -19.83
CA ASN A 755 47.46 -5.89 -18.88
C ASN A 755 47.82 -7.21 -18.14
N ASN A 756 47.35 -8.38 -18.61
CA ASN A 756 47.56 -9.71 -18.00
C ASN A 756 47.01 -9.89 -16.57
N LEU A 757 46.06 -9.05 -16.13
CA LEU A 757 45.45 -9.07 -14.79
C LEU A 757 44.07 -9.77 -14.76
N SER A 758 43.92 -10.87 -15.49
CA SER A 758 42.63 -11.57 -15.66
C SER A 758 41.99 -12.06 -14.36
N GLN A 759 42.78 -12.60 -13.43
CA GLN A 759 42.31 -13.06 -12.11
C GLN A 759 41.72 -11.89 -11.28
N LEU A 760 42.37 -10.72 -11.32
CA LEU A 760 41.93 -9.53 -10.59
C LEU A 760 40.55 -9.04 -11.08
N SER A 761 40.24 -9.19 -12.37
CA SER A 761 38.92 -8.85 -12.91
C SER A 761 37.79 -9.62 -12.23
N HIS A 762 37.95 -10.93 -12.02
CA HIS A 762 36.95 -11.74 -11.35
C HIS A 762 36.85 -11.45 -9.84
N SER A 763 37.97 -11.13 -9.19
CA SER A 763 37.96 -10.65 -7.80
C SER A 763 37.19 -9.33 -7.67
N ILE A 764 37.36 -8.39 -8.60
CA ILE A 764 36.61 -7.12 -8.63
C ILE A 764 35.13 -7.34 -8.93
N GLU A 765 34.79 -8.20 -9.90
CA GLU A 765 33.39 -8.57 -10.21
C GLU A 765 32.65 -9.08 -8.96
N VAL A 766 33.24 -10.04 -8.23
CA VAL A 766 32.64 -10.62 -7.02
C VAL A 766 32.63 -9.61 -5.87
N ALA A 767 33.74 -8.90 -5.62
CA ALA A 767 33.82 -7.92 -4.54
C ALA A 767 32.82 -6.76 -4.72
N PHE A 768 32.59 -6.31 -5.95
CA PHE A 768 31.62 -5.26 -6.26
C PHE A 768 30.18 -5.72 -6.01
N VAL A 769 29.81 -6.93 -6.46
CA VAL A 769 28.47 -7.49 -6.17
C VAL A 769 28.28 -7.70 -4.66
N VAL A 770 29.27 -8.29 -3.97
CA VAL A 770 29.22 -8.49 -2.51
C VAL A 770 29.13 -7.15 -1.77
N TYR A 771 29.84 -6.11 -2.21
CA TYR A 771 29.76 -4.77 -1.64
C TYR A 771 28.35 -4.16 -1.79
N LEU A 772 27.74 -4.25 -2.98
CA LEU A 772 26.38 -3.75 -3.20
C LEU A 772 25.35 -4.49 -2.33
N CYS A 773 25.42 -5.83 -2.29
CA CYS A 773 24.56 -6.66 -1.45
C CYS A 773 24.75 -6.33 0.05
N SER A 774 25.99 -6.22 0.51
CA SER A 774 26.31 -5.93 1.92
C SER A 774 25.94 -4.51 2.33
N SER A 775 26.15 -3.53 1.46
CA SER A 775 25.77 -2.13 1.71
C SER A 775 24.25 -1.99 1.86
N GLN A 776 23.48 -2.51 0.92
CA GLN A 776 22.01 -2.55 1.04
C GLN A 776 21.55 -3.33 2.28
N TRP A 777 22.20 -4.46 2.63
CA TRP A 777 21.88 -5.22 3.83
C TRP A 777 22.12 -4.46 5.15
N ARG A 778 22.99 -3.43 5.18
CA ARG A 778 23.15 -2.56 6.37
C ARG A 778 21.96 -1.63 6.61
N TYR A 779 21.25 -1.25 5.54
CA TYR A 779 20.04 -0.42 5.60
C TYR A 779 18.75 -1.24 5.63
N PHE A 780 18.87 -2.57 5.74
CA PHE A 780 17.75 -3.51 5.83
C PHE A 780 16.84 -3.17 7.05
N PRO A 781 15.51 -3.31 6.93
CA PRO A 781 14.59 -2.96 8.01
C PRO A 781 14.75 -3.86 9.24
N GLY A 782 15.46 -3.35 10.26
CA GLY A 782 15.31 -3.77 11.65
C GLY A 782 14.18 -3.00 12.35
N PRO A 783 13.75 -3.42 13.56
CA PRO A 783 12.69 -2.74 14.32
C PRO A 783 13.00 -1.28 14.68
N THR A 784 14.28 -0.90 14.68
CA THR A 784 14.80 0.45 14.94
C THR A 784 15.09 1.26 13.66
N SER A 785 14.80 0.72 12.47
CA SER A 785 15.16 1.37 11.21
C SER A 785 14.20 2.51 10.83
N GLY A 786 14.73 3.59 10.25
CA GLY A 786 13.95 4.74 9.76
C GLY A 786 13.09 4.48 8.51
N TRP A 787 12.88 3.20 8.16
CA TRP A 787 11.86 2.74 7.21
C TRP A 787 10.52 2.51 7.88
N ALA A 788 10.54 2.10 9.16
CA ALA A 788 9.35 2.02 9.97
C ALA A 788 8.85 3.45 10.28
N TYR A 789 7.54 3.67 10.20
CA TYR A 789 6.94 4.83 10.85
C TYR A 789 7.25 4.77 12.36
N ARG A 790 7.56 5.92 12.97
CA ARG A 790 7.61 6.03 14.44
C ARG A 790 6.25 5.56 14.99
N GLY A 791 6.25 4.52 15.82
CA GLY A 791 5.05 3.84 16.33
C GLY A 791 4.82 2.40 15.82
N LEU A 792 5.53 1.93 14.78
CA LEU A 792 5.27 0.57 14.26
C LEU A 792 5.71 -0.59 15.19
N LEU A 793 6.43 -0.31 16.28
CA LEU A 793 6.63 -1.28 17.36
C LEU A 793 5.30 -1.61 18.05
N ASN A 794 4.51 -0.58 18.35
CA ASN A 794 3.17 -0.65 18.92
C ASN A 794 2.25 -1.42 17.96
N THR A 795 2.30 -1.09 16.66
CA THR A 795 1.63 -1.85 15.57
C THR A 795 2.00 -3.34 15.56
N ASN A 796 3.25 -3.71 15.83
CA ASN A 796 3.63 -5.11 15.98
C ASN A 796 2.99 -5.72 17.26
N HIS A 797 3.20 -5.11 18.42
CA HIS A 797 2.76 -5.65 19.71
C HIS A 797 1.24 -5.80 19.81
N VAL A 798 0.45 -4.81 19.33
CA VAL A 798 -1.01 -4.91 19.29
C VAL A 798 -1.48 -6.05 18.39
N ASN A 799 -0.81 -6.31 17.26
CA ASN A 799 -1.16 -7.42 16.37
C ASN A 799 -0.82 -8.80 16.94
N VAL A 800 0.29 -8.93 17.69
CA VAL A 800 0.57 -10.16 18.45
C VAL A 800 -0.47 -10.36 19.55
N CYS A 801 -0.92 -9.29 20.23
CA CYS A 801 -2.01 -9.36 21.18
C CYS A 801 -3.34 -9.81 20.55
N LEU A 802 -3.70 -9.30 19.35
CA LEU A 802 -4.89 -9.75 18.62
C LEU A 802 -4.79 -11.21 18.15
N ASP A 803 -3.59 -11.69 17.80
CA ASP A 803 -3.37 -13.10 17.46
C ASP A 803 -3.56 -14.02 18.67
N PHE A 804 -3.05 -13.61 19.84
CA PHE A 804 -3.33 -14.29 21.11
C PHE A 804 -4.85 -14.34 21.40
N LEU A 805 -5.58 -13.25 21.14
CA LEU A 805 -7.05 -13.22 21.28
C LEU A 805 -7.78 -14.13 20.29
N ARG A 806 -7.31 -14.30 19.04
CA ARG A 806 -7.87 -15.31 18.12
C ARG A 806 -7.85 -16.71 18.73
N GLN A 807 -6.77 -17.03 19.43
CA GLN A 807 -6.55 -18.35 20.02
C GLN A 807 -7.46 -18.60 21.25
N GLN A 808 -8.06 -17.57 21.85
CA GLN A 808 -9.00 -17.71 22.95
C GLN A 808 -10.40 -18.06 22.44
N ASN A 809 -11.08 -19.03 23.07
CA ASN A 809 -12.41 -19.46 22.65
C ASN A 809 -13.55 -18.64 23.27
N ASP A 810 -13.29 -17.90 24.35
CA ASP A 810 -14.30 -17.16 25.11
C ASP A 810 -14.27 -15.65 24.87
N VAL A 811 -13.64 -15.17 23.79
CA VAL A 811 -13.72 -13.74 23.41
C VAL A 811 -15.17 -13.40 23.04
N THR A 812 -15.80 -12.54 23.84
CA THR A 812 -17.15 -12.02 23.56
C THR A 812 -17.10 -10.60 22.98
N GLY A 813 -16.03 -9.85 23.21
CA GLY A 813 -15.85 -8.45 22.76
C GLY A 813 -14.51 -7.88 23.21
N VAL A 814 -13.96 -6.96 22.42
CA VAL A 814 -12.58 -6.47 22.60
C VAL A 814 -12.53 -4.94 22.67
N PHE A 815 -11.76 -4.42 23.62
CA PHE A 815 -11.28 -3.03 23.64
C PHE A 815 -9.82 -3.00 23.16
N VAL A 816 -9.46 -2.04 22.32
CA VAL A 816 -8.09 -1.83 21.84
C VAL A 816 -7.68 -0.37 22.03
N ASP A 817 -6.68 -0.16 22.88
CA ASP A 817 -6.12 1.15 23.22
C ASP A 817 -5.03 1.58 22.23
N THR A 818 -5.32 1.46 20.94
CA THR A 818 -4.38 1.72 19.84
C THR A 818 -5.19 2.11 18.62
N SER A 819 -4.64 2.98 17.78
CA SER A 819 -5.28 3.40 16.52
C SER A 819 -5.65 2.17 15.70
N ILE A 820 -6.91 2.03 15.29
CA ILE A 820 -7.40 0.82 14.60
C ILE A 820 -6.62 0.56 13.30
N HIS A 821 -6.13 1.64 12.68
CA HIS A 821 -5.26 1.61 11.50
C HIS A 821 -3.95 0.84 11.76
N GLU A 822 -3.38 0.96 12.96
CA GLU A 822 -2.18 0.22 13.41
C GLU A 822 -2.50 -1.24 13.80
N THR A 823 -3.73 -1.71 13.57
CA THR A 823 -4.15 -3.08 13.80
C THR A 823 -4.55 -3.76 12.50
N GLY A 824 -4.32 -5.06 12.41
CA GLY A 824 -4.93 -5.95 11.43
C GLY A 824 -6.37 -6.34 11.78
N ALA A 825 -7.06 -5.54 12.60
CA ALA A 825 -8.47 -5.61 12.99
C ALA A 825 -9.06 -7.03 13.03
N PHE A 826 -10.14 -7.30 12.29
CA PHE A 826 -10.80 -8.61 12.25
C PHE A 826 -9.97 -9.67 11.52
N SER A 827 -9.07 -9.27 10.61
CA SER A 827 -8.16 -10.16 9.87
C SER A 827 -7.10 -10.84 10.73
N THR A 828 -6.78 -10.24 11.89
CA THR A 828 -5.85 -10.80 12.88
C THR A 828 -6.60 -11.42 14.06
N LEU A 829 -7.59 -10.69 14.60
CA LEU A 829 -8.45 -11.16 15.70
C LEU A 829 -9.30 -12.37 15.31
N HIS A 830 -9.85 -12.38 14.09
CA HIS A 830 -10.67 -13.44 13.51
C HIS A 830 -11.79 -13.96 14.46
N LYS A 831 -12.53 -13.01 15.05
CA LYS A 831 -13.74 -13.23 15.86
C LYS A 831 -14.80 -12.20 15.45
N ASN A 832 -16.05 -12.63 15.23
CA ASN A 832 -17.16 -11.72 14.90
C ASN A 832 -17.78 -11.09 16.16
N VAL A 833 -17.01 -10.28 16.87
CA VAL A 833 -17.35 -9.71 18.19
C VAL A 833 -17.42 -8.18 18.16
N PRO A 834 -18.12 -7.51 19.08
CA PRO A 834 -18.04 -6.06 19.26
C PRO A 834 -16.60 -5.59 19.52
N LEU A 835 -16.25 -4.45 18.94
CA LEU A 835 -14.92 -3.85 19.04
C LEU A 835 -15.07 -2.39 19.47
N ILE A 836 -14.33 -1.97 20.50
CA ILE A 836 -14.00 -0.56 20.73
C ILE A 836 -12.54 -0.38 20.34
N ALA A 837 -12.24 0.57 19.46
CA ALA A 837 -10.88 0.91 19.09
C ALA A 837 -10.70 2.43 18.99
N LEU A 838 -9.46 2.90 19.17
CA LEU A 838 -9.12 4.29 18.92
C LEU A 838 -9.11 4.56 17.40
N ILE A 839 -9.59 5.71 16.96
CA ILE A 839 -9.37 6.22 15.60
C ILE A 839 -8.83 7.65 15.73
N HIS A 840 -7.59 7.84 15.25
CA HIS A 840 -6.75 8.99 15.56
C HIS A 840 -6.60 9.25 17.07
N LYS A 841 -7.54 10.00 17.67
CA LYS A 841 -7.48 10.46 19.06
C LYS A 841 -8.80 10.29 19.83
N GLU A 842 -9.75 9.49 19.33
CA GLU A 842 -11.05 9.26 19.97
C GLU A 842 -11.48 7.78 19.83
N PHE A 843 -12.34 7.26 20.71
CA PHE A 843 -12.77 5.86 20.68
C PHE A 843 -14.09 5.68 19.94
N TYR A 844 -14.10 4.70 19.04
CA TYR A 844 -15.23 4.33 18.18
C TYR A 844 -15.71 2.93 18.58
N GLU A 845 -16.99 2.79 18.87
CA GLU A 845 -17.62 1.51 19.25
C GLU A 845 -18.36 0.91 18.05
N PHE A 846 -18.09 -0.36 17.75
CA PHE A 846 -18.64 -1.12 16.62
C PHE A 846 -19.39 -2.37 17.13
N GLU A 847 -20.52 -2.17 17.82
CA GLU A 847 -21.44 -3.25 18.21
C GLU A 847 -22.09 -3.93 16.99
N ALA A 848 -22.57 -5.17 17.16
CA ALA A 848 -23.17 -5.94 16.07
C ALA A 848 -24.34 -5.20 15.38
N ASP A 849 -25.20 -4.55 16.18
CA ASP A 849 -26.39 -3.85 15.70
C ASP A 849 -26.08 -2.55 14.94
N SER A 850 -24.86 -2.02 15.07
CA SER A 850 -24.40 -0.85 14.31
C SER A 850 -23.88 -1.20 12.91
N ARG A 851 -23.72 -2.49 12.60
CA ARG A 851 -23.08 -2.95 11.36
C ARG A 851 -24.05 -2.97 10.19
N LEU A 852 -23.53 -2.63 9.01
CA LEU A 852 -24.31 -2.69 7.79
C LEU A 852 -24.54 -4.15 7.39
N SER A 853 -25.82 -4.56 7.36
CA SER A 853 -26.24 -5.86 6.85
C SER A 853 -26.48 -5.80 5.34
N LEU A 854 -25.56 -6.34 4.54
CA LEU A 854 -25.71 -6.45 3.08
C LEU A 854 -26.03 -7.89 2.67
N LYS A 855 -27.07 -8.09 1.86
CA LYS A 855 -27.37 -9.39 1.23
C LYS A 855 -26.19 -9.81 0.34
N SER A 856 -25.56 -10.95 0.64
CA SER A 856 -24.26 -11.40 0.13
C SER A 856 -24.25 -11.93 -1.31
N ALA A 857 -25.21 -11.52 -2.15
CA ALA A 857 -25.12 -11.65 -3.61
C ALA A 857 -24.11 -10.62 -4.16
N LEU A 858 -22.85 -10.72 -3.70
CA LEU A 858 -21.70 -9.82 -3.90
C LEU A 858 -20.36 -10.57 -3.77
N SER A 859 -20.29 -11.54 -2.85
CA SER A 859 -19.12 -12.41 -2.70
C SER A 859 -19.36 -13.77 -3.34
N TYR A 860 -18.49 -14.17 -4.26
CA TYR A 860 -18.46 -15.51 -4.86
C TYR A 860 -17.95 -16.61 -3.91
N LEU A 861 -17.41 -16.24 -2.75
CA LEU A 861 -16.70 -17.15 -1.83
C LEU A 861 -17.26 -17.16 -0.40
N SER A 862 -18.11 -16.19 -0.04
CA SER A 862 -18.74 -16.13 1.27
C SER A 862 -19.64 -17.36 1.48
N ARG A 863 -19.51 -17.99 2.64
CA ARG A 863 -20.44 -19.04 3.10
C ARG A 863 -21.72 -18.46 3.73
N THR A 864 -21.79 -17.13 3.94
CA THR A 864 -22.96 -16.48 4.55
C THR A 864 -23.79 -15.74 3.50
N ASN A 865 -25.11 -15.85 3.58
CA ASN A 865 -26.03 -15.12 2.71
C ASN A 865 -26.18 -13.62 3.08
N ASN A 866 -25.63 -13.20 4.24
CA ASN A 866 -25.59 -11.81 4.70
C ASN A 866 -24.15 -11.46 5.13
N LEU A 867 -23.69 -10.27 4.77
CA LEU A 867 -22.44 -9.67 5.24
C LEU A 867 -22.75 -8.71 6.39
N SER A 868 -22.04 -8.81 7.51
CA SER A 868 -22.12 -7.90 8.67
C SER A 868 -20.88 -7.00 8.70
N LEU A 869 -20.99 -5.81 8.13
CA LEU A 869 -19.84 -4.94 7.84
C LEU A 869 -19.73 -3.80 8.83
N SER A 870 -18.55 -3.62 9.42
CA SER A 870 -18.21 -2.44 10.20
C SER A 870 -17.73 -1.33 9.25
N VAL A 871 -18.31 -0.14 9.35
CA VAL A 871 -18.02 1.00 8.48
C VAL A 871 -17.74 2.22 9.36
N LEU A 872 -16.71 3.02 9.06
CA LEU A 872 -16.26 4.09 9.97
C LEU A 872 -17.30 5.22 10.16
N THR A 873 -18.29 5.33 9.27
CA THR A 873 -19.43 6.25 9.34
C THR A 873 -20.70 5.63 9.96
N GLN A 874 -20.61 4.39 10.48
CA GLN A 874 -21.62 3.73 11.32
C GLN A 874 -20.96 3.14 12.58
N VAL A 875 -21.00 3.92 13.67
CA VAL A 875 -20.65 3.48 15.03
C VAL A 875 -21.90 3.26 15.86
N SER A 876 -21.83 2.40 16.88
CA SER A 876 -22.81 2.40 17.99
C SER A 876 -22.53 3.53 18.98
N ASP A 877 -21.27 3.91 19.22
CA ASP A 877 -20.90 4.99 20.16
C ASP A 877 -19.62 5.72 19.75
N PHE A 878 -19.43 6.90 20.32
CA PHE A 878 -18.25 7.73 20.15
C PHE A 878 -17.88 8.34 21.51
N ILE A 879 -16.67 8.04 21.99
CA ILE A 879 -16.20 8.41 23.33
C ILE A 879 -14.86 9.13 23.19
N SER A 880 -14.74 10.33 23.76
CA SER A 880 -13.48 11.05 23.65
C SER A 880 -12.40 10.47 24.57
N VAL A 881 -11.11 10.54 24.18
CA VAL A 881 -9.99 10.18 25.07
C VAL A 881 -10.03 10.95 26.39
N TYR A 882 -10.45 12.22 26.34
CA TYR A 882 -10.63 13.08 27.50
C TYR A 882 -11.83 12.68 28.37
N ASN A 883 -12.69 11.78 27.89
CA ASN A 883 -13.79 11.17 28.64
C ASN A 883 -13.45 9.73 29.09
N THR A 884 -12.21 9.52 29.52
CA THR A 884 -11.76 8.26 30.16
C THR A 884 -12.71 7.77 31.28
N PRO A 885 -13.37 8.62 32.11
CA PRO A 885 -14.41 8.16 33.03
C PRO A 885 -15.59 7.46 32.33
N TYR A 886 -16.18 8.05 31.28
CA TYR A 886 -17.26 7.40 30.54
C TYR A 886 -16.80 6.11 29.85
N LEU A 887 -15.59 6.11 29.26
CA LEU A 887 -15.01 4.91 28.67
C LEU A 887 -14.92 3.76 29.68
N LEU A 888 -14.39 4.03 30.87
CA LEU A 888 -14.32 3.06 31.96
C LEU A 888 -15.72 2.58 32.38
N LYS A 889 -16.68 3.50 32.51
CA LYS A 889 -18.08 3.16 32.84
C LYS A 889 -18.73 2.26 31.78
N THR A 890 -18.47 2.50 30.50
CA THR A 890 -18.95 1.68 29.38
C THR A 890 -18.32 0.29 29.41
N LEU A 891 -16.99 0.18 29.54
CA LEU A 891 -16.29 -1.11 29.62
C LEU A 891 -16.76 -1.96 30.82
N ILE A 892 -17.09 -1.32 31.95
CA ILE A 892 -17.65 -2.01 33.11
C ILE A 892 -19.10 -2.45 32.86
N ASN A 893 -19.97 -1.54 32.41
CA ASN A 893 -21.40 -1.79 32.26
C ASN A 893 -21.72 -2.78 31.12
N LYS A 894 -20.84 -2.92 30.13
CA LYS A 894 -20.98 -3.84 29.00
C LYS A 894 -20.08 -5.08 29.19
N PRO A 895 -20.55 -6.14 29.86
CA PRO A 895 -19.75 -7.36 30.14
C PRO A 895 -19.29 -8.12 28.88
N VAL A 896 -19.83 -7.77 27.70
CA VAL A 896 -19.34 -8.24 26.41
C VAL A 896 -17.87 -7.86 26.15
N TYR A 897 -17.38 -6.73 26.68
CA TYR A 897 -15.96 -6.36 26.58
C TYR A 897 -15.13 -7.09 27.62
N ASN A 898 -14.89 -8.38 27.38
CA ASN A 898 -14.22 -9.28 28.31
C ASN A 898 -12.69 -9.34 28.12
N TYR A 899 -12.16 -8.76 27.03
CA TYR A 899 -10.73 -8.59 26.80
C TYR A 899 -10.39 -7.14 26.45
N LEU A 900 -9.37 -6.60 27.12
CA LEU A 900 -8.85 -5.24 26.92
C LEU A 900 -7.38 -5.35 26.47
N VAL A 901 -7.07 -4.94 25.25
CA VAL A 901 -5.70 -4.78 24.75
C VAL A 901 -5.29 -3.34 25.02
N MET A 902 -4.34 -3.12 25.93
CA MET A 902 -3.98 -1.81 26.45
C MET A 902 -2.48 -1.59 26.44
N SER A 903 -2.07 -0.32 26.35
CA SER A 903 -0.69 0.05 26.63
C SER A 903 -0.34 -0.17 28.12
N THR A 904 0.93 -0.35 28.41
CA THR A 904 1.47 -0.64 29.74
C THR A 904 1.71 0.60 30.59
N ASP A 905 1.88 1.77 29.97
CA ASP A 905 1.95 3.07 30.64
C ASP A 905 0.58 3.54 31.16
N ARG A 906 -0.50 3.21 30.45
CA ARG A 906 -1.85 3.61 30.85
C ARG A 906 -2.33 2.81 32.07
N ALA A 907 -2.59 3.54 33.15
CA ALA A 907 -3.26 3.02 34.33
C ALA A 907 -4.71 2.59 34.01
N PHE A 908 -5.11 1.44 34.54
CA PHE A 908 -6.47 0.89 34.46
C PHE A 908 -6.83 0.20 35.79
N ILE A 909 -8.11 -0.11 36.02
CA ILE A 909 -8.52 -0.78 37.25
C ILE A 909 -8.19 -2.29 37.21
N GLU A 910 -7.55 -2.79 38.26
CA GLU A 910 -7.24 -4.22 38.42
C GLU A 910 -8.41 -4.99 39.10
N VAL A 911 -9.33 -4.26 39.74
CA VAL A 911 -10.55 -4.84 40.31
C VAL A 911 -11.40 -5.40 39.18
N GLY A 912 -11.60 -6.72 39.16
CA GLY A 912 -12.37 -7.42 38.13
C GLY A 912 -11.68 -7.58 36.78
N PHE A 913 -10.40 -7.19 36.62
CA PHE A 913 -9.63 -7.39 35.39
C PHE A 913 -8.21 -7.89 35.70
N ARG A 914 -7.81 -9.03 35.11
CA ARG A 914 -6.53 -9.70 35.38
C ARG A 914 -5.66 -9.70 34.14
N GLU A 915 -4.38 -9.38 34.28
CA GLU A 915 -3.44 -9.46 33.16
C GLU A 915 -3.20 -10.94 32.78
N VAL A 916 -3.33 -11.27 31.50
CA VAL A 916 -3.20 -12.64 30.97
C VAL A 916 -2.11 -12.78 29.91
N TYR A 917 -1.63 -11.67 29.35
CA TYR A 917 -0.57 -11.63 28.35
C TYR A 917 0.08 -10.25 28.32
N ARG A 918 1.38 -10.18 27.99
CA ARG A 918 2.14 -8.94 27.82
C ARG A 918 3.22 -9.14 26.74
N ILE A 919 3.39 -8.15 25.86
CA ILE A 919 4.47 -8.10 24.89
C ILE A 919 4.88 -6.64 24.63
N GLY A 920 6.17 -6.33 24.83
CA GLY A 920 6.70 -4.99 24.66
C GLY A 920 5.99 -3.97 25.56
N ASP A 921 5.45 -2.93 24.95
CA ASP A 921 4.66 -1.87 25.58
C ASP A 921 3.16 -2.21 25.72
N MET A 922 2.68 -3.35 25.19
CA MET A 922 1.28 -3.75 25.22
C MET A 922 1.00 -4.90 26.20
N ARG A 923 -0.20 -4.88 26.80
CA ARG A 923 -0.72 -5.91 27.71
C ARG A 923 -2.19 -6.25 27.40
N ILE A 924 -2.62 -7.43 27.83
CA ILE A 924 -4.00 -7.90 27.72
C ILE A 924 -4.57 -8.13 29.11
N LEU A 925 -5.65 -7.43 29.44
CA LEU A 925 -6.45 -7.65 30.64
C LEU A 925 -7.70 -8.45 30.28
N LYS A 926 -8.00 -9.50 31.04
CA LYS A 926 -9.21 -10.33 30.92
C LYS A 926 -10.17 -10.06 32.08
N ARG A 927 -11.46 -9.89 31.79
CA ARG A 927 -12.51 -9.66 32.78
C ARG A 927 -12.73 -10.90 33.65
N SER A 928 -12.88 -10.68 34.95
CA SER A 928 -13.23 -11.68 35.95
C SER A 928 -14.75 -11.70 36.14
N PHE A 929 -15.42 -12.77 35.72
CA PHE A 929 -16.86 -12.96 35.91
C PHE A 929 -17.22 -13.56 37.29
N ILE A 930 -16.32 -13.45 38.27
CA ILE A 930 -16.61 -13.83 39.66
C ILE A 930 -17.63 -12.84 40.23
N SER A 931 -18.69 -13.33 40.85
CA SER A 931 -19.83 -12.50 41.31
C SER A 931 -19.42 -11.35 42.24
N GLU A 932 -18.41 -11.55 43.08
CA GLU A 932 -17.87 -10.51 43.96
C GLU A 932 -17.15 -9.40 43.17
N ASP A 933 -16.37 -9.76 42.15
CA ASP A 933 -15.70 -8.81 41.26
C ASP A 933 -16.75 -8.01 40.45
N GLU A 934 -17.78 -8.67 39.92
CA GLU A 934 -18.90 -8.02 39.23
C GLU A 934 -19.69 -7.05 40.12
N VAL A 935 -19.89 -7.36 41.40
CA VAL A 935 -20.52 -6.45 42.38
C VAL A 935 -19.63 -5.24 42.65
N LYS A 936 -18.32 -5.44 42.86
CA LYS A 936 -17.35 -4.33 43.02
C LYS A 936 -17.31 -3.44 41.78
N LEU A 937 -17.25 -4.04 40.59
CA LEU A 937 -17.27 -3.34 39.31
C LEU A 937 -18.53 -2.48 39.15
N LYS A 938 -19.73 -3.03 39.40
CA LYS A 938 -21.00 -2.27 39.33
C LYS A 938 -21.05 -1.14 40.38
N ALA A 939 -20.49 -1.35 41.56
CA ALA A 939 -20.37 -0.33 42.61
C ALA A 939 -19.34 0.78 42.27
N ILE A 940 -18.37 0.51 41.40
CA ILE A 940 -17.48 1.51 40.81
C ILE A 940 -18.23 2.28 39.71
N ALA A 941 -18.83 1.58 38.74
CA ALA A 941 -19.49 2.20 37.58
C ALA A 941 -20.70 3.09 37.94
N SER A 942 -21.43 2.78 39.02
CA SER A 942 -22.51 3.64 39.53
C SER A 942 -22.03 4.99 40.05
N ARG A 943 -20.78 5.06 40.55
CA ARG A 943 -20.14 6.30 41.06
C ARG A 943 -19.51 7.15 39.96
N ILE A 944 -19.22 6.56 38.80
CA ILE A 944 -18.58 7.27 37.69
C ILE A 944 -19.61 8.18 36.98
N GLN A 945 -19.25 9.44 36.76
CA GLN A 945 -20.04 10.44 36.02
C GLN A 945 -19.98 10.21 34.50
N LEU A 946 -20.96 10.72 33.73
CA LEU A 946 -21.03 10.49 32.28
C LEU A 946 -20.06 11.35 31.45
N GLY A 947 -19.44 12.36 32.07
CA GLY A 947 -18.32 13.12 31.51
C GLY A 947 -17.88 14.24 32.44
N PRO A 948 -16.60 14.66 32.39
CA PRO A 948 -16.04 15.63 33.35
C PRO A 948 -16.32 17.10 32.99
N ASN A 949 -16.80 17.41 31.78
CA ASN A 949 -17.04 18.78 31.32
C ASN A 949 -18.05 18.82 30.16
N CYS A 950 -18.96 19.80 30.19
CA CYS A 950 -19.94 20.11 29.15
C CYS A 950 -19.33 20.23 27.74
N LYS A 951 -18.13 20.80 27.58
CA LYS A 951 -17.45 20.91 26.28
C LYS A 951 -17.18 19.54 25.65
N ILE A 952 -16.79 18.55 26.45
CA ILE A 952 -16.49 17.19 25.98
C ILE A 952 -17.79 16.46 25.62
N LEU A 953 -18.82 16.59 26.46
CA LEU A 953 -20.15 15.99 26.21
C LEU A 953 -20.82 16.56 24.95
N ASN A 954 -20.76 17.88 24.76
CA ASN A 954 -21.28 18.53 23.55
C ASN A 954 -20.51 18.11 22.30
N TYR A 955 -19.19 17.93 22.40
CA TYR A 955 -18.35 17.45 21.31
C TYR A 955 -18.68 16.01 20.91
N GLU A 956 -18.78 15.10 21.89
CA GLU A 956 -19.21 13.71 21.67
C GLU A 956 -20.60 13.66 21.02
N ALA A 957 -21.54 14.45 21.53
CA ALA A 957 -22.90 14.53 20.98
C ALA A 957 -22.94 15.09 19.55
N ASN A 958 -22.07 16.04 19.20
CA ASN A 958 -21.97 16.59 17.85
C ASN A 958 -21.43 15.55 16.83
N TRP A 959 -20.53 14.66 17.27
CA TRP A 959 -20.10 13.51 16.47
C TRP A 959 -21.20 12.44 16.35
N LEU A 960 -21.85 12.07 17.46
CA LEU A 960 -22.99 11.14 17.47
C LEU A 960 -24.14 11.64 16.56
N LEU A 961 -24.45 12.95 16.56
CA LEU A 961 -25.36 13.62 15.63
C LEU A 961 -24.95 13.50 14.15
N THR A 962 -23.64 13.38 13.86
CA THR A 962 -23.09 13.21 12.50
C THR A 962 -23.15 11.74 12.05
N PHE A 963 -22.98 10.80 12.98
CA PHE A 963 -23.16 9.36 12.74
C PHE A 963 -24.64 8.92 12.73
N GLY A 964 -25.55 9.76 13.20
CA GLY A 964 -27.00 9.45 13.28
C GLY A 964 -27.44 8.82 14.62
N GLN A 965 -26.55 8.73 15.60
CA GLN A 965 -26.81 8.15 16.93
C GLN A 965 -27.53 9.16 17.85
N TYR A 966 -28.76 9.52 17.47
CA TYR A 966 -29.51 10.62 18.08
C TYR A 966 -29.81 10.41 19.57
N ASP A 967 -30.19 9.20 19.99
CA ASP A 967 -30.53 8.95 21.40
C ASP A 967 -29.31 9.05 22.34
N LYS A 968 -28.13 8.60 21.88
CA LYS A 968 -26.88 8.79 22.63
C LYS A 968 -26.47 10.27 22.64
N ALA A 969 -26.59 10.99 21.52
CA ALA A 969 -26.36 12.43 21.48
C ALA A 969 -27.29 13.18 22.45
N ILE A 970 -28.58 12.84 22.49
CA ILE A 970 -29.56 13.35 23.46
C ILE A 970 -29.11 13.10 24.89
N SER A 971 -28.71 11.87 25.23
CA SER A 971 -28.26 11.52 26.59
C SER A 971 -27.07 12.36 27.04
N LYS A 972 -26.06 12.52 26.17
CA LYS A 972 -24.87 13.34 26.40
C LYS A 972 -25.21 14.82 26.60
N LEU A 973 -26.12 15.36 25.79
CA LEU A 973 -26.54 16.77 25.86
C LEU A 973 -27.44 17.07 27.06
N SER A 974 -28.36 16.17 27.41
CA SER A 974 -29.13 16.27 28.66
C SER A 974 -28.22 16.30 29.88
N TYR A 975 -27.23 15.41 29.95
CA TYR A 975 -26.26 15.43 31.05
C TYR A 975 -25.37 16.70 31.05
N SER A 976 -25.02 17.22 29.87
CA SER A 976 -24.36 18.52 29.74
C SER A 976 -25.19 19.69 30.31
N LEU A 977 -26.52 19.62 30.19
CA LEU A 977 -27.46 20.59 30.78
C LEU A 977 -27.76 20.34 32.26
N GLU A 978 -27.56 19.13 32.78
CA GLU A 978 -27.55 18.84 34.22
C GLU A 978 -26.31 19.45 34.90
N LEU A 979 -25.15 19.40 34.24
CA LEU A 979 -23.91 20.05 34.69
C LEU A 979 -23.96 21.58 34.54
N ASP A 980 -24.48 22.09 33.41
CA ASP A 980 -24.59 23.53 33.12
C ASP A 980 -25.91 23.85 32.41
N LYS A 981 -26.91 24.29 33.18
CA LYS A 981 -28.22 24.74 32.67
C LYS A 981 -28.13 25.99 31.79
N THR A 982 -27.00 26.70 31.80
CA THR A 982 -26.72 27.88 30.97
C THR A 982 -25.86 27.56 29.74
N ASN A 983 -25.74 26.28 29.38
CA ASN A 983 -25.02 25.88 28.19
C ASN A 983 -25.85 26.11 26.91
N LEU A 984 -25.67 27.28 26.29
CA LEU A 984 -26.34 27.63 25.02
C LEU A 984 -26.09 26.60 23.92
N GLN A 985 -24.86 26.08 23.81
CA GLN A 985 -24.48 25.16 22.75
C GLN A 985 -25.11 23.78 22.94
N ALA A 986 -25.22 23.29 24.19
CA ALA A 986 -25.93 22.05 24.49
C ALA A 986 -27.42 22.15 24.10
N HIS A 987 -28.08 23.28 24.41
CA HIS A 987 -29.44 23.55 23.96
C HIS A 987 -29.59 23.57 22.43
N GLN A 988 -28.70 24.27 21.72
CA GLN A 988 -28.72 24.36 20.25
C GLN A 988 -28.55 22.98 19.59
N LEU A 989 -27.59 22.18 20.06
CA LEU A 989 -27.37 20.82 19.58
C LEU A 989 -28.54 19.90 19.92
N LEU A 990 -29.10 19.98 21.13
CA LEU A 990 -30.22 19.13 21.55
C LEU A 990 -31.48 19.40 20.74
N MET A 991 -31.74 20.68 20.43
CA MET A 991 -32.80 21.09 19.51
C MET A 991 -32.59 20.53 18.10
N GLU A 992 -31.36 20.57 17.56
CA GLU A 992 -31.03 20.04 16.23
C GLU A 992 -31.12 18.50 16.17
N VAL A 993 -30.65 17.78 17.20
CA VAL A 993 -30.78 16.32 17.29
C VAL A 993 -32.25 15.92 17.29
N ARG A 994 -33.06 16.52 18.16
CA ARG A 994 -34.52 16.28 18.24
C ARG A 994 -35.22 16.58 16.91
N ARG A 995 -34.82 17.67 16.24
CA ARG A 995 -35.34 18.03 14.90
C ARG A 995 -35.00 16.97 13.84
N ARG A 996 -33.79 16.38 13.84
CA ARG A 996 -33.41 15.31 12.91
C ARG A 996 -34.03 13.95 13.22
N GLN A 997 -34.33 13.68 14.49
CA GLN A 997 -35.09 12.50 14.92
C GLN A 997 -36.59 12.61 14.57
N GLY A 998 -37.07 13.78 14.14
CA GLY A 998 -38.49 14.06 13.88
C GLY A 998 -39.30 14.48 15.10
N ASP A 999 -38.66 14.57 16.28
CA ASP A 999 -39.29 15.04 17.52
C ASP A 999 -39.41 16.58 17.56
N VAL A 1000 -40.34 17.09 16.75
CA VAL A 1000 -40.69 18.51 16.68
C VAL A 1000 -41.19 19.04 18.03
N THR A 1001 -41.82 18.21 18.86
CA THR A 1001 -42.34 18.61 20.17
C THR A 1001 -41.21 18.80 21.18
N GLY A 1002 -40.31 17.83 21.32
CA GLY A 1002 -39.10 17.95 22.13
C GLY A 1002 -38.21 19.11 21.68
N ALA A 1003 -38.02 19.28 20.36
CA ALA A 1003 -37.29 20.43 19.82
C ALA A 1003 -37.92 21.78 20.22
N ARG A 1004 -39.26 21.90 20.19
CA ARG A 1004 -39.98 23.11 20.66
C ARG A 1004 -39.83 23.34 22.17
N VAL A 1005 -39.80 22.28 23.00
CA VAL A 1005 -39.59 22.39 24.45
C VAL A 1005 -38.16 22.87 24.73
N VAL A 1006 -37.15 22.27 24.10
CA VAL A 1006 -35.74 22.69 24.23
C VAL A 1006 -35.53 24.14 23.75
N TYR A 1007 -36.18 24.54 22.65
CA TYR A 1007 -36.16 25.92 22.17
C TYR A 1007 -36.77 26.92 23.17
N LYS A 1008 -37.87 26.56 23.85
CA LYS A 1008 -38.48 27.38 24.90
C LYS A 1008 -37.54 27.54 26.10
N MET A 1009 -36.96 26.44 26.60
CA MET A 1009 -35.99 26.47 27.71
C MET A 1009 -34.76 27.31 27.36
N CYS A 1010 -34.18 27.10 26.18
CA CYS A 1010 -33.08 27.92 25.68
C CYS A 1010 -33.46 29.42 25.64
N GLY A 1011 -34.67 29.73 25.15
CA GLY A 1011 -35.18 31.09 25.08
C GLY A 1011 -35.27 31.79 26.44
N GLN A 1012 -35.56 31.04 27.50
CA GLN A 1012 -35.60 31.55 28.88
C GLN A 1012 -34.19 31.88 29.43
N TYR A 1013 -33.17 31.08 29.11
CA TYR A 1013 -31.80 31.31 29.59
C TYR A 1013 -30.96 32.28 28.73
N HIS A 1014 -31.21 32.34 27.42
CA HIS A 1014 -30.31 33.01 26.45
C HIS A 1014 -31.01 33.96 25.47
N GLY A 1015 -32.33 34.05 25.51
CA GLY A 1015 -33.13 34.78 24.52
C GLY A 1015 -33.22 34.04 23.18
N HIS A 1016 -34.41 34.06 22.57
CA HIS A 1016 -34.72 33.31 21.35
C HIS A 1016 -33.73 33.51 20.19
N ARG A 1017 -33.18 34.71 20.01
CA ARG A 1017 -32.23 35.04 18.94
C ARG A 1017 -30.90 34.27 19.05
N SER A 1018 -30.47 33.96 20.28
CA SER A 1018 -29.27 33.14 20.52
C SER A 1018 -29.55 31.69 20.12
N CYS A 1019 -30.73 31.19 20.48
CA CYS A 1019 -31.16 29.81 20.26
C CYS A 1019 -31.43 29.47 18.79
N THR A 1020 -31.79 30.44 17.94
CA THR A 1020 -31.94 30.24 16.49
C THR A 1020 -30.62 30.34 15.70
N SER A 1021 -29.53 30.79 16.33
CA SER A 1021 -28.21 30.77 15.68
C SER A 1021 -27.70 29.33 15.54
N ARG A 1022 -26.97 29.04 14.44
CA ARG A 1022 -26.37 27.71 14.25
C ARG A 1022 -25.32 27.47 15.34
N PRO A 1023 -25.28 26.29 15.98
CA PRO A 1023 -24.22 25.98 16.92
C PRO A 1023 -22.86 26.04 16.23
N GLY A 1024 -21.89 26.68 16.89
CA GLY A 1024 -20.51 26.68 16.41
C GLY A 1024 -19.94 25.26 16.38
N ARG A 1025 -19.12 24.94 15.38
CA ARG A 1025 -18.42 23.65 15.29
C ARG A 1025 -17.54 23.47 16.53
N ILE A 1026 -17.72 22.37 17.25
CA ILE A 1026 -16.88 22.06 18.40
C ILE A 1026 -15.68 21.25 17.92
N THR A 1027 -14.50 21.76 18.25
CA THR A 1027 -13.23 21.04 18.14
C THR A 1027 -12.53 21.04 19.50
N ILE A 1028 -11.91 19.91 19.82
CA ILE A 1028 -11.06 19.74 21.01
C ILE A 1028 -9.61 19.57 20.55
N HIS A 1029 -9.37 18.71 19.55
CA HIS A 1029 -8.10 18.62 18.85
C HIS A 1029 -7.98 19.68 17.77
N GLU A 1030 -6.84 20.38 17.73
CA GLU A 1030 -6.54 21.40 16.72
C GLU A 1030 -6.38 20.78 15.32
N GLU A 1031 -5.96 19.52 15.21
CA GLU A 1031 -5.93 18.76 13.95
C GLU A 1031 -7.30 18.66 13.27
N TYR A 1032 -8.40 18.73 14.03
CA TYR A 1032 -9.75 18.76 13.47
C TYR A 1032 -10.19 20.18 13.05
N ASN A 1033 -9.46 21.24 13.42
CA ASN A 1033 -9.53 22.57 12.80
C ASN A 1033 -8.81 22.60 11.43
N LEU A 1034 -9.12 21.63 10.56
CA LEU A 1034 -8.99 21.85 9.13
C LEU A 1034 -9.80 23.12 8.80
N ASN A 1035 -9.16 24.07 8.11
CA ASN A 1035 -9.79 25.29 7.61
C ASN A 1035 -10.69 24.94 6.41
N VAL A 1036 -11.85 24.36 6.72
CA VAL A 1036 -12.89 23.98 5.76
C VAL A 1036 -13.71 25.21 5.38
N ASP A 1037 -13.09 26.12 4.60
CA ASP A 1037 -13.79 27.09 3.74
C ASP A 1037 -14.20 26.38 2.42
N LEU A 1038 -14.84 25.20 2.54
CA LEU A 1038 -14.98 24.16 1.51
C LEU A 1038 -16.44 23.69 1.34
#